data_AF-A0A7J3G5B5-F1
#
_entry.id   AF-A0A7J3G5B5-F1
#
_cell.length_a   1.000
_cell.length_b   1.000
_cell.length_c   1.000
_cell.angle_alpha   90.00
_cell.angle_beta   90.00
_cell.angle_gamma   90.00
#
_symmetry.space_group_name_H-M   'P 1'
#
loop_
_entity.id
_entity.type
_entity.pdbx_description
1 polymer ?
#
loop_
_entity_poly.entity_id
_entity_poly.type
_entity_poly.pdbx_seq_one_letter_code
_entity_poly.pdbx_strand_id
1 'polypeptide(L)'
;MTSFRSPGFPIYKANIIPFIENGQQSYTKEMKKEHVDKWDEALDSLRQFIQSVVNMASGLNDVQRLELVGDMISFYLKAPLIRPPLLGLAPAPYLFYPIIRTGHAKIETQHPIKFLKNIFDYSDAVKSLQKHLLNKLSELTELWFTIPADTRPLYNTSSLLSHLLLTSTIAWSYAVENGYSREDGAKLRLAAMFHDISKPYDFEKHYQHTEVVEKVLSGILGDNQLNDLAEFVREHHFEGATGLSSILNRADRLAAASDRLSTLTDNIFGPTDDVDRETGYGSGKQAWEHWRRVYEKNPDSIRMLSEKAAKKLSEPETLMKLRTMEDVQNHELRLCQIDIGGIQEFIMRTRDLRSVAASSLVIDMVTSTQLPILIQHEMVRRCGVWIPHEAFIIISGGTLTLLLPQKIAKELENSWRDISIPLEEIGLRAFFASARFTGNYYRDSGELAGESYIRKLTSEPAAQTIVAAPISGASPSLCTSCYRDPPAPNDDKCHTCRELYEVGSSIHFKKKWDTGVRVSGVDMVPEKVFGNWGDEQSFDVMYVVAGHRTPSQEPGERVRNVAVVKLDGNLMGEFFANSVSISDMIERSARVDIALKDALEKSLIDLFNGVGGLDPEDAIRSVASCFLGLLYAGGDDALLLCPSWCSIILAQRIAHYFAESMGRVRTLSVGIASAPPRHDVWALIDAASALLDDAKRVGREQGSGGGVAFDYIEGGVLTRSTAAWRKALARQRHATLQPFTIQGLREFFAKLEIPLDGPQAFAYAYQASREGENDRKKHLKGLRQKVIESAGVPQTIGMPGQENRILVTHLARMANVGNDEEKGKYLKLLRLVSTSSDHGMPLVPFFDVDVLIKFLGGGMI
;
A
#
# COMPACT_ATOMS: atom_id res chain seq x y z
N MET A 1 4.34 -15.24 34.84
CA MET A 1 3.70 -15.11 33.52
C MET A 1 3.08 -16.44 33.15
N THR A 2 1.87 -16.38 32.60
CA THR A 2 0.99 -17.52 32.36
C THR A 2 1.45 -18.30 31.15
N SER A 3 1.66 -19.61 31.34
CA SER A 3 2.03 -20.52 30.26
C SER A 3 0.84 -20.73 29.34
N PHE A 4 1.08 -20.71 28.02
CA PHE A 4 0.07 -21.06 27.01
C PHE A 4 -0.67 -22.36 27.37
N ARG A 5 -2.00 -22.29 27.41
CA ARG A 5 -2.89 -23.44 27.59
C ARG A 5 -3.64 -23.73 26.30
N SER A 6 -3.35 -24.89 25.72
CA SER A 6 -4.10 -25.36 24.54
C SER A 6 -5.55 -25.68 24.89
N PRO A 7 -6.52 -25.35 24.02
CA PRO A 7 -7.92 -25.77 24.17
C PRO A 7 -8.13 -27.28 23.91
N GLY A 8 -7.08 -28.03 23.52
CA GLY A 8 -7.14 -29.45 23.17
C GLY A 8 -7.24 -29.72 21.66
N PHE A 9 -7.06 -28.69 20.83
CA PHE A 9 -6.95 -28.76 19.37
C PHE A 9 -6.10 -27.57 18.86
N PRO A 10 -5.52 -27.64 17.65
CA PRO A 10 -4.74 -26.55 17.06
C PRO A 10 -5.61 -25.32 16.78
N ILE A 11 -5.05 -24.14 17.04
CA ILE A 11 -5.72 -22.86 16.80
C ILE A 11 -5.25 -22.34 15.45
N TYR A 12 -6.20 -22.04 14.56
CA TYR A 12 -5.92 -21.43 13.27
C TYR A 12 -6.56 -20.05 13.19
N LYS A 13 -5.87 -19.11 12.55
CA LYS A 13 -6.52 -17.95 11.94
C LYS A 13 -6.80 -18.24 10.47
N ALA A 14 -8.06 -18.13 10.07
CA ALA A 14 -8.45 -18.17 8.68
C ALA A 14 -8.22 -16.79 8.05
N ASN A 15 -7.59 -16.72 6.87
CA ASN A 15 -7.31 -15.47 6.17
C ASN A 15 -8.04 -15.51 4.82
N ILE A 16 -8.94 -14.55 4.59
CA ILE A 16 -9.71 -14.45 3.34
C ILE A 16 -8.78 -14.20 2.16
N ILE A 17 -7.72 -13.42 2.38
CA ILE A 17 -6.61 -13.25 1.44
C ILE A 17 -5.56 -14.33 1.75
N PRO A 18 -5.34 -15.29 0.84
CA PRO A 18 -4.41 -16.38 1.10
C PRO A 18 -2.96 -15.88 1.18
N PHE A 19 -2.12 -16.65 1.85
CA PHE A 19 -0.67 -16.56 1.76
C PHE A 19 -0.15 -17.58 0.74
N ILE A 20 1.06 -17.40 0.22
CA ILE A 20 1.76 -18.45 -0.50
C ILE A 20 2.68 -19.19 0.46
N GLU A 21 2.44 -20.49 0.64
CA GLU A 21 3.26 -21.39 1.44
C GLU A 21 3.64 -22.60 0.58
N ASN A 22 4.93 -22.91 0.47
CA ASN A 22 5.44 -24.01 -0.38
C ASN A 22 4.91 -23.94 -1.84
N GLY A 23 4.71 -22.74 -2.36
CA GLY A 23 4.20 -22.49 -3.72
C GLY A 23 2.69 -22.67 -3.91
N GLN A 24 1.95 -22.95 -2.83
CA GLN A 24 0.49 -23.13 -2.84
C GLN A 24 -0.22 -22.06 -2.01
N GLN A 25 -1.49 -21.79 -2.33
CA GLN A 25 -2.31 -20.89 -1.54
C GLN A 25 -2.70 -21.55 -0.22
N SER A 26 -2.34 -20.90 0.88
CA SER A 26 -2.74 -21.25 2.24
C SER A 26 -3.69 -20.19 2.79
N TYR A 27 -4.89 -20.61 3.18
CA TYR A 27 -5.92 -19.74 3.75
C TYR A 27 -5.92 -19.79 5.28
N THR A 28 -4.97 -20.47 5.90
CA THR A 28 -4.88 -20.57 7.36
C THR A 28 -3.46 -20.33 7.83
N LYS A 29 -3.35 -19.79 9.04
CA LYS A 29 -2.10 -19.70 9.79
C LYS A 29 -2.31 -20.32 11.16
N GLU A 30 -1.47 -21.28 11.53
CA GLU A 30 -1.53 -21.92 12.84
C GLU A 30 -0.89 -21.03 13.90
N MET A 31 -1.62 -20.79 14.98
CA MET A 31 -1.08 -20.15 16.17
C MET A 31 -0.31 -21.18 17.01
N LYS A 32 1.01 -21.06 16.96
CA LYS A 32 1.98 -21.84 17.76
C LYS A 32 2.43 -21.09 19.01
N LYS A 33 3.10 -21.81 19.93
CA LYS A 33 3.68 -21.25 21.17
C LYS A 33 4.59 -20.04 20.92
N GLU A 34 5.40 -20.06 19.86
CA GLU A 34 6.27 -18.94 19.49
C GLU A 34 5.51 -17.61 19.27
N HIS A 35 4.24 -17.67 18.86
CA HIS A 35 3.42 -16.47 18.71
C HIS A 35 2.92 -15.94 20.06
N VAL A 36 2.80 -16.80 21.08
CA VAL A 36 2.50 -16.39 22.45
C VAL A 36 3.69 -15.67 23.06
N ASP A 37 4.90 -16.15 22.78
CA ASP A 37 6.14 -15.49 23.21
C ASP A 37 6.27 -14.11 22.54
N LYS A 38 6.04 -14.03 21.21
CA LYS A 38 5.98 -12.74 20.47
C LYS A 38 4.88 -11.81 20.99
N TRP A 39 3.71 -12.36 21.37
CA TRP A 39 2.63 -11.58 21.97
C TRP A 39 3.04 -10.96 23.30
N ASP A 40 3.70 -11.74 24.16
CA ASP A 40 4.18 -11.26 25.45
C ASP A 40 5.21 -10.14 25.30
N GLU A 41 6.14 -10.28 24.35
CA GLU A 41 7.13 -9.26 23.99
C GLU A 41 6.48 -8.01 23.38
N ALA A 42 5.43 -8.17 22.58
CA ALA A 42 4.67 -7.05 22.02
C ALA A 42 3.96 -6.24 23.13
N LEU A 43 3.44 -6.89 24.17
CA LEU A 43 2.85 -6.20 25.32
C LEU A 43 3.90 -5.43 26.14
N ASP A 44 5.11 -5.97 26.30
CA ASP A 44 6.20 -5.24 26.96
C ASP A 44 6.66 -4.04 26.13
N SER A 45 6.74 -4.18 24.81
CA SER A 45 7.03 -3.09 23.89
C SER A 45 5.93 -2.02 23.91
N LEU A 46 4.65 -2.42 23.96
CA LEU A 46 3.52 -1.53 24.11
C LEU A 46 3.63 -0.70 25.40
N ARG A 47 3.93 -1.33 26.54
CA ARG A 47 4.15 -0.61 27.81
C ARG A 47 5.24 0.44 27.68
N GLN A 48 6.40 0.06 27.14
CA GLN A 48 7.53 0.98 26.96
C GLN A 48 7.17 2.16 26.04
N PHE A 49 6.41 1.88 24.97
CA PHE A 49 5.92 2.91 24.07
C PHE A 49 4.99 3.90 24.77
N ILE A 50 3.96 3.41 25.47
CA ILE A 50 3.02 4.28 26.20
C ILE A 50 3.76 5.10 27.26
N GLN A 51 4.65 4.48 28.03
CA GLN A 51 5.42 5.18 29.05
C GLN A 51 6.26 6.32 28.45
N SER A 52 6.93 6.09 27.33
CA SER A 52 7.69 7.12 26.61
C SER A 52 6.80 8.28 26.18
N VAL A 53 5.59 8.00 25.67
CA VAL A 53 4.65 9.04 25.25
C VAL A 53 4.10 9.82 26.44
N VAL A 54 3.67 9.13 27.50
CA VAL A 54 3.11 9.76 28.70
C VAL A 54 4.15 10.65 29.40
N ASN A 55 5.43 10.24 29.41
CA ASN A 55 6.52 11.04 29.96
C ASN A 55 6.77 12.34 29.18
N MET A 56 6.44 12.38 27.89
CA MET A 56 6.51 13.60 27.07
C MET A 56 5.32 14.54 27.29
N ALA A 57 4.20 14.01 27.78
CA ALA A 57 2.98 14.80 27.97
C ALA A 57 3.07 15.68 29.22
N SER A 58 2.56 16.90 29.12
CA SER A 58 2.52 17.86 30.24
C SER A 58 1.13 18.48 30.37
N GLY A 59 0.67 18.68 31.62
CA GLY A 59 -0.59 19.41 31.89
C GLY A 59 -1.88 18.65 31.57
N LEU A 60 -1.84 17.32 31.42
CA LEU A 60 -3.04 16.51 31.22
C LEU A 60 -3.75 16.24 32.55
N ASN A 61 -5.07 16.40 32.58
CA ASN A 61 -5.90 15.88 33.66
C ASN A 61 -6.10 14.36 33.55
N ASP A 62 -6.69 13.73 34.57
CA ASP A 62 -6.85 12.28 34.65
C ASP A 62 -7.65 11.69 33.47
N VAL A 63 -8.71 12.38 33.02
CA VAL A 63 -9.53 11.95 31.87
C VAL A 63 -8.70 12.01 30.58
N GLN A 64 -8.00 13.12 30.35
CA GLN A 64 -7.14 13.30 29.19
C GLN A 64 -5.98 12.30 29.16
N ARG A 65 -5.48 11.89 30.35
CA ARG A 65 -4.46 10.84 30.48
C ARG A 65 -5.02 9.48 30.09
N LEU A 66 -6.22 9.10 30.56
CA LEU A 66 -6.90 7.86 30.14
C LEU A 66 -7.09 7.84 28.61
N GLU A 67 -7.52 8.96 28.03
CA GLU A 67 -7.71 9.07 26.59
C GLU A 67 -6.41 8.97 25.80
N LEU A 68 -5.33 9.61 26.27
CA LEU A 68 -4.00 9.51 25.67
C LEU A 68 -3.53 8.05 25.68
N VAL A 69 -3.67 7.36 26.82
CA VAL A 69 -3.27 5.95 26.94
C VAL A 69 -4.04 5.07 25.95
N GLY A 70 -5.37 5.23 25.88
CA GLY A 70 -6.17 4.48 24.91
C GLY A 70 -5.80 4.78 23.46
N ASP A 71 -5.53 6.04 23.12
CA ASP A 71 -5.10 6.44 21.77
C ASP A 71 -3.76 5.80 21.43
N MET A 72 -2.83 5.72 22.38
CA MET A 72 -1.51 5.13 22.17
C MET A 72 -1.55 3.60 22.04
N ILE A 73 -2.46 2.92 22.74
CA ILE A 73 -2.69 1.49 22.52
C ILE A 73 -3.21 1.26 21.11
N SER A 74 -4.26 1.97 20.71
CA SER A 74 -4.83 1.88 19.36
C SER A 74 -3.80 2.20 18.27
N PHE A 75 -3.03 3.27 18.47
CA PHE A 75 -1.95 3.68 17.58
C PHE A 75 -0.89 2.59 17.43
N TYR A 76 -0.37 2.05 18.53
CA TYR A 76 0.66 1.00 18.52
C TYR A 76 0.18 -0.25 17.78
N LEU A 77 -1.06 -0.68 18.05
CA LEU A 77 -1.65 -1.86 17.41
C LEU A 77 -1.86 -1.67 15.90
N LYS A 78 -2.18 -0.44 15.44
CA LYS A 78 -2.39 -0.13 14.01
C LYS A 78 -1.11 0.23 13.25
N ALA A 79 -0.07 0.73 13.94
CA ALA A 79 1.19 1.14 13.32
C ALA A 79 1.83 0.13 12.35
N PRO A 80 1.85 -1.20 12.60
CA PRO A 80 2.40 -2.17 11.64
C PRO A 80 1.64 -2.25 10.31
N LEU A 81 0.40 -1.75 10.27
CA LEU A 81 -0.46 -1.76 9.08
C LEU A 81 -0.16 -0.59 8.13
N ILE A 82 0.61 0.41 8.58
CA ILE A 82 0.96 1.60 7.81
C ILE A 82 2.48 1.67 7.69
N ARG A 83 3.00 1.28 6.53
CA ARG A 83 4.45 1.38 6.28
C ARG A 83 4.81 2.77 5.75
N PRO A 84 6.00 3.30 6.05
CA PRO A 84 6.43 4.56 5.44
C PRO A 84 6.56 4.42 3.91
N PRO A 85 6.07 5.40 3.13
CA PRO A 85 6.15 5.39 1.66
C PRO A 85 7.57 5.59 1.12
N LEU A 86 8.42 6.25 1.91
CA LEU A 86 9.79 6.62 1.58
C LEU A 86 10.73 6.10 2.67
N LEU A 87 11.39 4.99 2.41
CA LEU A 87 12.34 4.37 3.34
C LEU A 87 13.45 5.37 3.72
N GLY A 88 13.39 5.95 4.92
CA GLY A 88 14.49 6.70 5.52
C GLY A 88 14.58 8.21 5.24
N LEU A 89 13.59 8.86 4.60
CA LEU A 89 13.72 10.27 4.16
C LEU A 89 13.04 11.31 5.03
N ALA A 90 11.78 11.05 5.35
CA ALA A 90 10.98 11.85 6.24
C ALA A 90 10.44 10.91 7.33
N PRO A 91 10.25 11.40 8.56
CA PRO A 91 9.51 10.63 9.54
C PRO A 91 8.13 10.27 8.96
N ALA A 92 7.70 9.03 9.16
CA ALA A 92 6.43 8.57 8.61
C ALA A 92 5.30 9.49 9.12
N PRO A 93 4.44 10.05 8.25
CA PRO A 93 3.49 11.08 8.64
C PRO A 93 2.62 10.69 9.85
N TYR A 94 2.13 9.45 9.90
CA TYR A 94 1.34 8.93 11.02
C TYR A 94 2.07 9.00 12.39
N LEU A 95 3.40 8.95 12.42
CA LEU A 95 4.18 9.03 13.67
C LEU A 95 4.16 10.41 14.33
N PHE A 96 3.67 11.44 13.64
CA PHE A 96 3.46 12.75 14.25
C PHE A 96 2.21 12.80 15.14
N TYR A 97 1.27 11.87 14.97
CA TYR A 97 0.04 11.81 15.77
C TYR A 97 0.33 11.74 17.29
N PRO A 98 1.16 10.80 17.81
CA PRO A 98 1.54 10.78 19.22
C PRO A 98 2.17 12.08 19.71
N ILE A 99 3.03 12.70 18.90
CA ILE A 99 3.76 13.92 19.29
C ILE A 99 2.78 15.09 19.48
N ILE A 100 1.82 15.25 18.57
CA ILE A 100 0.78 16.28 18.68
C ILE A 100 -0.11 15.99 19.89
N ARG A 101 -0.50 14.72 20.08
CA ARG A 101 -1.43 14.31 21.13
C ARG A 101 -0.93 14.55 22.55
N THR A 102 0.39 14.56 22.76
CA THR A 102 1.02 14.91 24.05
C THR A 102 0.99 16.40 24.37
N GLY A 103 0.66 17.25 23.41
CA GLY A 103 0.79 18.70 23.50
C GLY A 103 2.23 19.20 23.28
N HIS A 104 3.18 18.32 22.99
CA HIS A 104 4.56 18.68 22.68
C HIS A 104 4.65 19.48 21.37
N ALA A 105 3.85 19.12 20.38
CA ALA A 105 3.64 19.92 19.17
C ALA A 105 2.25 20.59 19.18
N LYS A 106 2.20 21.88 18.87
CA LYS A 106 0.95 22.64 18.79
C LYS A 106 0.42 22.71 17.36
N ILE A 107 -0.89 22.66 17.21
CA ILE A 107 -1.57 22.88 15.93
C ILE A 107 -1.73 24.39 15.75
N GLU A 108 -0.81 25.00 15.03
CA GLU A 108 -0.79 26.45 14.81
C GLU A 108 -1.61 26.86 13.57
N THR A 109 -1.94 25.90 12.71
CA THR A 109 -2.60 26.16 11.44
C THR A 109 -3.40 24.95 10.95
N GLN A 110 -4.51 25.22 10.27
CA GLN A 110 -5.29 24.21 9.55
C GLN A 110 -4.85 24.07 8.08
N HIS A 111 -4.01 24.98 7.57
CA HIS A 111 -3.54 24.94 6.18
C HIS A 111 -2.55 23.78 5.98
N PRO A 112 -2.84 22.77 5.13
CA PRO A 112 -2.10 21.50 5.11
C PRO A 112 -0.59 21.61 4.89
N ILE A 113 -0.15 22.48 3.97
CA ILE A 113 1.28 22.62 3.65
C ILE A 113 2.04 23.31 4.80
N LYS A 114 1.39 24.26 5.48
CA LYS A 114 1.99 24.96 6.63
C LYS A 114 2.01 24.05 7.85
N PHE A 115 0.96 23.27 8.04
CA PHE A 115 0.91 22.23 9.08
C PHE A 115 2.09 21.26 8.92
N LEU A 116 2.34 20.77 7.70
CA LEU A 116 3.47 19.90 7.39
C LEU A 116 4.82 20.58 7.73
N LYS A 117 5.01 21.84 7.33
CA LYS A 117 6.23 22.60 7.64
C LYS A 117 6.48 22.69 9.14
N ASN A 118 5.48 23.14 9.91
CA ASN A 118 5.62 23.37 11.34
C ASN A 118 5.83 22.04 12.10
N ILE A 119 5.17 20.96 11.66
CA ILE A 119 5.31 19.68 12.36
C ILE A 119 6.67 19.02 12.11
N PHE A 120 7.33 19.32 10.99
CA PHE A 120 8.64 18.78 10.66
C PHE A 120 9.75 19.23 11.61
N ASP A 121 9.57 20.35 12.32
CA ASP A 121 10.48 20.79 13.39
C ASP A 121 10.57 19.78 14.54
N TYR A 122 9.57 18.90 14.68
CA TYR A 122 9.52 17.84 15.71
C TYR A 122 10.05 16.49 15.20
N SER A 123 10.71 16.45 14.03
CA SER A 123 11.21 15.22 13.42
C SER A 123 12.14 14.42 14.34
N ASP A 124 12.93 15.06 15.19
CA ASP A 124 13.85 14.34 16.10
C ASP A 124 13.11 13.65 17.25
N ALA A 125 12.04 14.25 17.77
CA ALA A 125 11.15 13.59 18.72
C ALA A 125 10.49 12.36 18.08
N VAL A 126 10.04 12.48 16.83
CA VAL A 126 9.50 11.35 16.07
C VAL A 126 10.53 10.25 15.87
N LYS A 127 11.76 10.57 15.47
CA LYS A 127 12.84 9.56 15.32
C LYS A 127 13.14 8.84 16.63
N SER A 128 13.07 9.54 17.76
CA SER A 128 13.23 8.92 19.08
C SER A 128 12.12 7.91 19.36
N LEU A 129 10.86 8.32 19.16
CA LEU A 129 9.69 7.46 19.31
C LEU A 129 9.74 6.24 18.36
N GLN A 130 10.15 6.48 17.11
CA GLN A 130 10.26 5.48 16.07
C GLN A 130 11.20 4.34 16.46
N LYS A 131 12.29 4.59 17.20
CA LYS A 131 13.20 3.53 17.68
C LYS A 131 12.51 2.53 18.60
N HIS A 132 11.59 2.99 19.46
CA HIS A 132 10.83 2.12 20.36
C HIS A 132 9.79 1.28 19.60
N LEU A 133 9.32 1.78 18.45
CA LEU A 133 8.22 1.20 17.70
C LEU A 133 8.71 0.24 16.58
N LEU A 134 9.77 0.61 15.86
CA LEU A 134 10.27 -0.14 14.69
C LEU A 134 10.76 -1.55 15.00
N ASN A 135 11.39 -1.77 16.17
CA ASN A 135 12.04 -3.04 16.48
C ASN A 135 11.06 -4.22 16.55
N LYS A 136 9.74 -3.96 16.66
CA LYS A 136 8.70 -4.97 16.85
C LYS A 136 7.60 -4.93 15.80
N LEU A 137 7.67 -4.04 14.81
CA LEU A 137 6.62 -3.91 13.80
C LEU A 137 6.40 -5.20 13.00
N SER A 138 7.47 -5.88 12.57
CA SER A 138 7.33 -7.12 11.79
C SER A 138 6.66 -8.24 12.58
N GLU A 139 6.99 -8.37 13.86
CA GLU A 139 6.37 -9.34 14.76
C GLU A 139 4.89 -9.01 14.97
N LEU A 140 4.56 -7.73 15.17
CA LEU A 140 3.16 -7.31 15.34
C LEU A 140 2.35 -7.49 14.04
N THR A 141 2.94 -7.21 12.86
CA THR A 141 2.34 -7.55 11.56
C THR A 141 2.02 -9.04 11.48
N GLU A 142 2.91 -9.92 11.92
CA GLU A 142 2.67 -11.36 11.93
C GLU A 142 1.50 -11.74 12.84
N LEU A 143 1.46 -11.20 14.07
CA LEU A 143 0.40 -11.45 15.05
C LEU A 143 -0.99 -11.06 14.53
N TRP A 144 -1.09 -9.98 13.75
CA TRP A 144 -2.34 -9.58 13.07
C TRP A 144 -2.92 -10.70 12.19
N PHE A 145 -2.07 -11.53 11.56
CA PHE A 145 -2.47 -12.57 10.61
C PHE A 145 -2.39 -14.00 11.17
N THR A 146 -2.00 -14.17 12.44
CA THR A 146 -1.91 -15.50 13.10
C THR A 146 -2.82 -15.66 14.31
N ILE A 147 -3.17 -14.59 15.02
CA ILE A 147 -4.00 -14.67 16.22
C ILE A 147 -5.46 -14.34 15.88
N PRO A 148 -6.38 -15.31 15.93
CA PRO A 148 -7.79 -15.06 15.67
C PRO A 148 -8.50 -14.52 16.92
N ALA A 149 -9.62 -13.83 16.72
CA ALA A 149 -10.52 -13.43 17.81
C ALA A 149 -11.31 -14.61 18.39
N ASP A 150 -11.49 -15.68 17.63
CA ASP A 150 -12.24 -16.89 17.99
C ASP A 150 -11.52 -18.13 17.41
N THR A 151 -11.62 -19.28 18.05
CA THR A 151 -10.93 -20.50 17.58
C THR A 151 -11.78 -21.33 16.62
N ARG A 152 -13.08 -21.06 16.51
CA ARG A 152 -14.02 -21.89 15.75
C ARG A 152 -13.92 -21.58 14.25
N PRO A 153 -13.93 -22.58 13.35
CA PRO A 153 -13.99 -22.35 11.91
C PRO A 153 -15.08 -21.36 11.52
N LEU A 154 -14.84 -20.52 10.51
CA LEU A 154 -15.62 -19.31 10.16
C LEU A 154 -15.43 -18.14 11.14
N TYR A 155 -15.58 -18.34 12.44
CA TYR A 155 -15.44 -17.23 13.42
C TYR A 155 -13.98 -16.80 13.58
N ASN A 156 -13.06 -17.68 13.24
CA ASN A 156 -11.62 -17.45 13.25
C ASN A 156 -11.09 -16.69 12.02
N THR A 157 -11.96 -16.09 11.20
CA THR A 157 -11.54 -15.20 10.10
C THR A 157 -11.17 -13.80 10.57
N SER A 158 -11.69 -13.36 11.72
CA SER A 158 -11.35 -12.04 12.28
C SER A 158 -10.13 -12.10 13.19
N SER A 159 -9.28 -11.07 13.08
CA SER A 159 -8.12 -10.88 13.95
C SER A 159 -8.55 -10.46 15.35
N LEU A 160 -7.86 -10.97 16.37
CA LEU A 160 -8.04 -10.51 17.75
C LEU A 160 -7.86 -8.99 17.87
N LEU A 161 -6.85 -8.44 17.19
CA LEU A 161 -6.53 -7.02 17.27
C LEU A 161 -7.62 -6.15 16.64
N SER A 162 -8.19 -6.57 15.50
CA SER A 162 -9.35 -5.89 14.91
C SER A 162 -10.53 -5.89 15.86
N HIS A 163 -10.81 -7.06 16.46
CA HIS A 163 -11.94 -7.25 17.37
C HIS A 163 -11.82 -6.33 18.60
N LEU A 164 -10.66 -6.29 19.26
CA LEU A 164 -10.43 -5.41 20.42
C LEU A 164 -10.68 -3.93 20.08
N LEU A 165 -10.17 -3.46 18.93
CA LEU A 165 -10.32 -2.07 18.49
C LEU A 165 -11.77 -1.73 18.11
N LEU A 166 -12.48 -2.67 17.48
CA LEU A 166 -13.88 -2.50 17.11
C LEU A 166 -14.78 -2.49 18.35
N THR A 167 -14.60 -3.45 19.27
CA THR A 167 -15.33 -3.50 20.55
C THR A 167 -15.11 -2.22 21.34
N SER A 168 -13.87 -1.72 21.40
CA SER A 168 -13.56 -0.42 22.04
C SER A 168 -14.30 0.75 21.41
N THR A 169 -14.29 0.84 20.09
CA THR A 169 -14.98 1.91 19.35
C THR A 169 -16.49 1.88 19.59
N ILE A 170 -17.10 0.69 19.57
CA ILE A 170 -18.53 0.51 19.79
C ILE A 170 -18.90 0.84 21.25
N ALA A 171 -18.12 0.35 22.21
CA ALA A 171 -18.37 0.60 23.63
C ALA A 171 -18.33 2.09 23.96
N TRP A 172 -17.30 2.80 23.48
CA TRP A 172 -17.23 4.25 23.58
C TRP A 172 -18.41 4.95 22.90
N SER A 173 -18.78 4.52 21.69
CA SER A 173 -19.89 5.12 20.95
C SER A 173 -21.21 4.98 21.71
N TYR A 174 -21.47 3.81 22.28
CA TYR A 174 -22.66 3.61 23.12
C TYR A 174 -22.62 4.45 24.39
N ALA A 175 -21.47 4.58 25.06
CA ALA A 175 -21.35 5.47 26.22
C ALA A 175 -21.72 6.92 25.86
N VAL A 176 -21.21 7.43 24.73
CA VAL A 176 -21.54 8.78 24.24
C VAL A 176 -23.02 8.91 23.89
N GLU A 177 -23.59 7.95 23.17
CA GLU A 177 -24.98 8.01 22.74
C GLU A 177 -25.95 7.96 23.94
N ASN A 178 -25.58 7.23 24.99
CA ASN A 178 -26.33 7.11 26.25
C ASN A 178 -26.01 8.22 27.28
N GLY A 179 -25.16 9.20 26.93
CA GLY A 179 -24.90 10.38 27.76
C GLY A 179 -24.03 10.14 28.99
N TYR A 180 -23.18 9.10 28.97
CA TYR A 180 -22.19 8.87 30.02
C TYR A 180 -21.10 9.95 30.03
N SER A 181 -20.42 10.08 31.17
CA SER A 181 -19.34 11.04 31.30
C SER A 181 -18.15 10.70 30.40
N ARG A 182 -17.33 11.70 30.09
CA ARG A 182 -16.09 11.51 29.32
C ARG A 182 -15.11 10.57 30.02
N GLU A 183 -15.06 10.60 31.36
CA GLU A 183 -14.26 9.68 32.15
C GLU A 183 -14.75 8.24 32.00
N ASP A 184 -16.06 8.01 32.15
CA ASP A 184 -16.66 6.68 32.00
C ASP A 184 -16.42 6.12 30.60
N GLY A 185 -16.58 6.95 29.57
CA GLY A 185 -16.27 6.58 28.19
C GLY A 185 -14.79 6.20 27.99
N ALA A 186 -13.88 6.91 28.66
CA ALA A 186 -12.43 6.63 28.61
C ALA A 186 -12.05 5.36 29.40
N LYS A 187 -12.71 5.07 30.53
CA LYS A 187 -12.52 3.80 31.26
C LYS A 187 -13.09 2.63 30.46
N LEU A 188 -14.28 2.80 29.89
CA LEU A 188 -14.97 1.75 29.14
C LEU A 188 -14.22 1.35 27.86
N ARG A 189 -13.67 2.32 27.11
CA ARG A 189 -12.83 2.00 25.92
C ARG A 189 -11.58 1.20 26.31
N LEU A 190 -10.92 1.55 27.42
CA LEU A 190 -9.76 0.81 27.89
C LEU A 190 -10.19 -0.60 28.31
N ALA A 191 -11.29 -0.75 29.05
CA ALA A 191 -11.80 -2.06 29.45
C ALA A 191 -12.07 -2.94 28.22
N ALA A 192 -12.66 -2.36 27.18
CA ALA A 192 -12.92 -3.03 25.91
C ALA A 192 -11.64 -3.46 25.17
N MET A 193 -10.55 -2.69 25.21
CA MET A 193 -9.28 -3.12 24.60
C MET A 193 -8.59 -4.25 25.36
N PHE A 194 -8.85 -4.40 26.66
CA PHE A 194 -8.23 -5.43 27.51
C PHE A 194 -9.11 -6.66 27.73
N HIS A 195 -10.39 -6.61 27.38
CA HIS A 195 -11.38 -7.65 27.73
C HIS A 195 -10.98 -9.05 27.24
N ASP A 196 -10.40 -9.12 26.04
CA ASP A 196 -10.02 -10.35 25.35
C ASP A 196 -8.50 -10.47 25.10
N ILE A 197 -7.71 -9.52 25.58
CA ILE A 197 -6.27 -9.39 25.29
C ILE A 197 -5.46 -10.60 25.75
N SER A 198 -5.99 -11.38 26.69
CA SER A 198 -5.35 -12.55 27.29
C SER A 198 -5.66 -13.88 26.57
N LYS A 199 -6.48 -13.86 25.50
CA LYS A 199 -6.77 -15.04 24.67
C LYS A 199 -5.53 -15.81 24.20
N PRO A 200 -4.43 -15.14 23.79
CA PRO A 200 -3.21 -15.84 23.41
C PRO A 200 -2.63 -16.77 24.48
N TYR A 201 -2.91 -16.53 25.76
CA TYR A 201 -2.47 -17.40 26.86
C TYR A 201 -3.45 -18.54 27.11
N ASP A 202 -4.77 -18.29 27.11
CA ASP A 202 -5.81 -19.29 27.31
C ASP A 202 -7.12 -18.82 26.66
N PHE A 203 -7.50 -19.34 25.49
CA PHE A 203 -8.75 -18.96 24.83
C PHE A 203 -10.01 -19.38 25.61
N GLU A 204 -9.97 -20.49 26.36
CA GLU A 204 -11.11 -21.02 27.11
C GLU A 204 -11.36 -20.23 28.39
N LYS A 205 -10.29 -19.74 29.05
CA LYS A 205 -10.34 -19.05 30.35
C LYS A 205 -9.63 -17.69 30.38
N HIS A 206 -9.55 -16.99 29.25
CA HIS A 206 -8.90 -15.67 29.11
C HIS A 206 -9.34 -14.65 30.16
N TYR A 207 -10.62 -14.65 30.55
CA TYR A 207 -11.18 -13.77 31.58
C TYR A 207 -10.55 -13.91 32.98
N GLN A 208 -9.84 -15.02 33.25
CA GLN A 208 -9.13 -15.23 34.51
C GLN A 208 -7.77 -14.52 34.54
N HIS A 209 -7.30 -14.02 33.40
CA HIS A 209 -5.97 -13.47 33.21
C HIS A 209 -5.96 -11.94 33.20
N THR A 210 -6.45 -11.31 34.27
CA THR A 210 -6.53 -9.84 34.39
C THR A 210 -5.18 -9.18 34.69
N GLU A 211 -4.15 -9.96 35.07
CA GLU A 211 -2.79 -9.50 35.33
C GLU A 211 -2.13 -8.78 34.13
N VAL A 212 -2.64 -9.00 32.91
CA VAL A 212 -2.16 -8.29 31.72
C VAL A 212 -2.43 -6.78 31.80
N VAL A 213 -3.52 -6.37 32.46
CA VAL A 213 -3.84 -4.95 32.70
C VAL A 213 -2.72 -4.31 33.54
N GLU A 214 -2.37 -4.97 34.66
CA GLU A 214 -1.25 -4.54 35.52
C GLU A 214 0.07 -4.54 34.76
N LYS A 215 0.35 -5.60 33.97
CA LYS A 215 1.58 -5.71 33.17
C LYS A 215 1.78 -4.48 32.29
N VAL A 216 0.73 -4.04 31.58
CA VAL A 216 0.83 -2.97 30.58
C VAL A 216 0.70 -1.58 31.20
N LEU A 217 -0.14 -1.39 32.23
CA LEU A 217 -0.55 -0.05 32.70
C LEU A 217 -0.01 0.34 34.08
N SER A 218 0.64 -0.57 34.80
CA SER A 218 1.26 -0.25 36.10
C SER A 218 2.37 0.81 35.96
N GLY A 219 2.28 1.86 36.78
CA GLY A 219 3.17 3.03 36.72
C GLY A 219 2.78 4.08 35.66
N ILE A 220 1.77 3.80 34.84
CA ILE A 220 1.23 4.72 33.82
C ILE A 220 -0.07 5.35 34.31
N LEU A 221 -0.96 4.53 34.89
CA LEU A 221 -2.20 4.96 35.52
C LEU A 221 -2.09 4.89 37.05
N GLY A 222 -2.95 5.64 37.76
CA GLY A 222 -3.04 5.55 39.21
C GLY A 222 -3.73 4.26 39.68
N ASP A 223 -3.39 3.77 40.86
CA ASP A 223 -3.85 2.46 41.37
C ASP A 223 -5.37 2.30 41.37
N ASN A 224 -6.12 3.35 41.73
CA ASN A 224 -7.59 3.33 41.71
C ASN A 224 -8.15 3.11 40.29
N GLN A 225 -7.60 3.80 39.30
CA GLN A 225 -8.01 3.66 37.89
C GLN A 225 -7.70 2.25 37.36
N LEU A 226 -6.59 1.68 37.80
CA LEU A 226 -6.13 0.37 37.39
C LEU A 226 -7.00 -0.74 38.01
N ASN A 227 -7.39 -0.60 39.28
CA ASN A 227 -8.32 -1.50 39.96
C ASN A 227 -9.72 -1.47 39.31
N ASP A 228 -10.27 -0.28 39.06
CA ASP A 228 -11.56 -0.11 38.34
C ASP A 228 -11.52 -0.85 36.98
N LEU A 229 -10.43 -0.67 36.23
CA LEU A 229 -10.26 -1.27 34.91
C LEU A 229 -10.18 -2.81 34.98
N ALA A 230 -9.40 -3.34 35.91
CA ALA A 230 -9.29 -4.79 36.13
C ALA A 230 -10.62 -5.42 36.57
N GLU A 231 -11.42 -4.70 37.36
CA GLU A 231 -12.76 -5.11 37.76
C GLU A 231 -13.71 -5.14 36.55
N PHE A 232 -13.77 -4.09 35.73
CA PHE A 232 -14.59 -4.09 34.51
C PHE A 232 -14.25 -5.24 33.55
N VAL A 233 -12.95 -5.50 33.35
CA VAL A 233 -12.47 -6.63 32.53
C VAL A 233 -12.90 -7.97 33.14
N ARG A 234 -12.92 -8.11 34.46
CA ARG A 234 -13.37 -9.36 35.09
C ARG A 234 -14.88 -9.54 35.01
N GLU A 235 -15.64 -8.47 35.22
CA GLU A 235 -17.07 -8.55 35.44
C GLU A 235 -17.92 -8.70 34.17
N HIS A 236 -17.43 -8.26 33.01
CA HIS A 236 -18.23 -8.23 31.78
C HIS A 236 -18.63 -9.62 31.22
N HIS A 237 -18.02 -10.69 31.73
CA HIS A 237 -18.38 -12.08 31.42
C HIS A 237 -19.49 -12.66 32.30
N PHE A 238 -19.91 -11.98 33.38
CA PHE A 238 -20.99 -12.47 34.26
C PHE A 238 -22.38 -12.04 33.76
N GLU A 239 -23.34 -12.97 33.76
CA GLU A 239 -24.75 -12.67 33.51
C GLU A 239 -25.31 -11.79 34.65
N GLY A 240 -25.91 -10.63 34.31
CA GLY A 240 -26.47 -9.69 35.28
C GLY A 240 -25.71 -8.37 35.46
N ALA A 241 -24.70 -8.10 34.61
CA ALA A 241 -23.98 -6.82 34.59
C ALA A 241 -24.91 -5.60 34.52
N THR A 242 -24.70 -4.62 35.40
CA THR A 242 -25.43 -3.33 35.43
C THR A 242 -24.51 -2.17 35.06
N GLY A 243 -25.06 -1.05 34.56
CA GLY A 243 -24.25 0.13 34.21
C GLY A 243 -23.28 -0.12 33.05
N LEU A 244 -22.03 0.31 33.20
CA LEU A 244 -20.99 0.27 32.14
C LEU A 244 -20.65 -1.14 31.65
N SER A 245 -20.66 -2.14 32.53
CA SER A 245 -20.40 -3.54 32.17
C SER A 245 -21.46 -4.09 31.18
N SER A 246 -22.70 -3.60 31.25
CA SER A 246 -23.75 -3.96 30.28
C SER A 246 -23.50 -3.37 28.88
N ILE A 247 -22.89 -2.17 28.82
CA ILE A 247 -22.53 -1.52 27.55
C ILE A 247 -21.38 -2.28 26.90
N LEU A 248 -20.36 -2.68 27.68
CA LEU A 248 -19.26 -3.50 27.17
C LEU A 248 -19.78 -4.82 26.60
N ASN A 249 -20.65 -5.52 27.32
CA ASN A 249 -21.23 -6.78 26.85
C ASN A 249 -22.04 -6.58 25.55
N ARG A 250 -22.80 -5.49 25.45
CA ARG A 250 -23.54 -5.13 24.23
C ARG A 250 -22.58 -4.81 23.06
N ALA A 251 -21.48 -4.12 23.33
CA ALA A 251 -20.48 -3.76 22.34
C ALA A 251 -19.74 -4.97 21.79
N ASP A 252 -19.29 -5.87 22.67
CA ASP A 252 -18.66 -7.13 22.29
C ASP A 252 -19.60 -7.98 21.42
N ARG A 253 -20.88 -8.12 21.81
CA ARG A 253 -21.87 -8.83 20.98
C ARG A 253 -22.01 -8.24 19.59
N LEU A 254 -22.05 -6.91 19.44
CA LEU A 254 -22.18 -6.28 18.12
C LEU A 254 -20.89 -6.42 17.29
N ALA A 255 -19.72 -6.23 17.90
CA ALA A 255 -18.44 -6.46 17.23
C ALA A 255 -18.32 -7.90 16.76
N ALA A 256 -18.60 -8.86 17.64
CA ALA A 256 -18.62 -10.28 17.35
C ALA A 256 -19.66 -10.63 16.27
N ALA A 257 -20.84 -10.01 16.26
CA ALA A 257 -21.83 -10.24 15.20
C ALA A 257 -21.31 -9.76 13.83
N SER A 258 -20.62 -8.61 13.79
CA SER A 258 -20.01 -8.08 12.57
C SER A 258 -18.85 -8.93 12.05
N ASP A 259 -18.10 -9.55 12.97
CA ASP A 259 -16.93 -10.37 12.66
C ASP A 259 -17.26 -11.84 12.33
N ARG A 260 -18.16 -12.46 13.11
CA ARG A 260 -18.38 -13.92 13.09
C ARG A 260 -19.28 -14.39 11.96
N LEU A 261 -20.08 -13.50 11.35
CA LEU A 261 -20.98 -13.80 10.23
C LEU A 261 -21.81 -15.08 10.48
N SER A 262 -22.35 -15.22 11.69
CA SER A 262 -22.94 -16.47 12.20
C SER A 262 -24.07 -17.03 11.34
N THR A 263 -24.83 -16.14 10.70
CA THR A 263 -25.90 -16.46 9.75
C THR A 263 -25.43 -17.11 8.46
N LEU A 264 -24.12 -17.08 8.16
CA LEU A 264 -23.52 -17.75 7.00
C LEU A 264 -23.09 -19.19 7.27
N THR A 265 -23.14 -19.66 8.52
CA THR A 265 -22.74 -21.04 8.88
C THR A 265 -23.44 -22.08 7.98
N ASP A 266 -24.74 -21.92 7.74
CA ASP A 266 -25.54 -22.82 6.89
C ASP A 266 -25.17 -22.76 5.40
N ASN A 267 -24.67 -21.61 4.94
CA ASN A 267 -24.26 -21.41 3.56
C ASN A 267 -22.85 -21.96 3.31
N ILE A 268 -22.02 -21.88 4.35
CA ILE A 268 -20.61 -22.25 4.26
C ILE A 268 -20.44 -23.75 4.45
N PHE A 269 -21.01 -24.30 5.51
CA PHE A 269 -20.93 -25.72 5.83
C PHE A 269 -22.18 -26.45 5.34
N GLY A 270 -22.02 -27.67 4.84
CA GLY A 270 -23.10 -28.56 4.40
C GLY A 270 -23.28 -29.74 5.37
N PRO A 271 -24.26 -30.63 5.12
CA PRO A 271 -24.54 -31.79 5.99
C PRO A 271 -23.39 -32.79 6.11
N THR A 272 -22.44 -32.76 5.17
CA THR A 272 -21.28 -33.65 5.14
C THR A 272 -20.10 -33.14 5.96
N ASP A 273 -20.13 -31.88 6.39
CA ASP A 273 -19.15 -31.35 7.31
C ASP A 273 -19.61 -31.76 8.72
N ASP A 274 -18.83 -32.55 9.46
CA ASP A 274 -19.14 -33.10 10.80
C ASP A 274 -19.22 -32.00 11.87
N VAL A 275 -20.13 -31.04 11.66
CA VAL A 275 -20.30 -29.80 12.41
C VAL A 275 -21.74 -29.77 12.90
N ASP A 276 -21.94 -30.05 14.18
CA ASP A 276 -23.20 -29.80 14.85
C ASP A 276 -23.26 -28.31 15.18
N ARG A 277 -24.07 -27.57 14.43
CA ARG A 277 -24.03 -26.10 14.45
C ARG A 277 -24.57 -25.53 15.76
N GLU A 278 -25.62 -26.14 16.31
CA GLU A 278 -26.24 -25.68 17.54
C GLU A 278 -25.25 -25.81 18.71
N THR A 279 -24.59 -26.96 18.83
CA THR A 279 -23.61 -27.20 19.88
C THR A 279 -22.28 -26.49 19.61
N GLY A 280 -21.76 -26.59 18.38
CA GLY A 280 -20.42 -26.11 18.00
C GLY A 280 -20.30 -24.59 17.95
N TYR A 281 -21.35 -23.89 17.50
CA TYR A 281 -21.37 -22.43 17.46
C TYR A 281 -22.06 -21.79 18.68
N GLY A 282 -22.57 -22.61 19.61
CA GLY A 282 -23.02 -22.19 20.94
C GLY A 282 -21.88 -21.67 21.84
N SER A 283 -22.17 -21.48 23.12
CA SER A 283 -21.21 -20.98 24.12
C SER A 283 -20.91 -22.02 25.21
N GLY A 284 -19.83 -21.78 25.96
CA GLY A 284 -19.49 -22.58 27.14
C GLY A 284 -18.89 -23.96 26.83
N LYS A 285 -18.90 -24.84 27.83
CA LYS A 285 -18.15 -26.11 27.84
C LYS A 285 -18.56 -27.07 26.71
N GLN A 286 -19.84 -27.10 26.35
CA GLN A 286 -20.36 -27.99 25.32
C GLN A 286 -19.77 -27.68 23.93
N ALA A 287 -19.62 -26.39 23.60
CA ALA A 287 -18.98 -25.97 22.34
C ALA A 287 -17.51 -26.40 22.29
N TRP A 288 -16.76 -26.22 23.39
CA TRP A 288 -15.36 -26.66 23.48
C TRP A 288 -15.21 -28.18 23.36
N GLU A 289 -16.08 -28.95 24.03
CA GLU A 289 -16.12 -30.41 23.91
C GLU A 289 -16.55 -30.87 22.51
N HIS A 290 -17.39 -30.12 21.80
CA HIS A 290 -17.73 -30.40 20.40
C HIS A 290 -16.49 -30.29 19.49
N TRP A 291 -15.79 -29.16 19.49
CA TRP A 291 -14.63 -28.97 18.61
C TRP A 291 -13.45 -29.90 18.95
N ARG A 292 -13.27 -30.24 20.25
CA ARG A 292 -12.33 -31.30 20.66
C ARG A 292 -12.69 -32.64 20.01
N ARG A 293 -13.96 -33.05 20.06
CA ARG A 293 -14.42 -34.30 19.41
C ARG A 293 -14.25 -34.29 17.89
N VAL A 294 -14.52 -33.16 17.24
CA VAL A 294 -14.33 -32.99 15.79
C VAL A 294 -12.86 -33.18 15.42
N TYR A 295 -11.95 -32.58 16.21
CA TYR A 295 -10.50 -32.75 16.04
C TYR A 295 -10.02 -34.18 16.34
N GLU A 296 -10.50 -34.81 17.41
CA GLU A 296 -10.16 -36.20 17.77
C GLU A 296 -10.54 -37.21 16.67
N LYS A 297 -11.69 -37.00 16.00
CA LYS A 297 -12.11 -37.83 14.87
C LYS A 297 -11.23 -37.62 13.62
N ASN A 298 -10.82 -36.39 13.34
CA ASN A 298 -9.95 -36.04 12.22
C ASN A 298 -9.05 -34.85 12.57
N PRO A 299 -7.73 -35.06 12.77
CA PRO A 299 -6.79 -34.01 13.16
C PRO A 299 -6.68 -32.84 12.17
N ASP A 300 -7.06 -33.01 10.91
CA ASP A 300 -7.05 -31.95 9.89
C ASP A 300 -8.36 -31.15 9.80
N SER A 301 -9.41 -31.59 10.50
CA SER A 301 -10.78 -31.04 10.38
C SER A 301 -10.86 -29.54 10.59
N ILE A 302 -10.26 -29.02 11.68
CA ILE A 302 -10.30 -27.59 12.01
C ILE A 302 -9.66 -26.77 10.88
N ARG A 303 -8.48 -27.17 10.41
CA ARG A 303 -7.78 -26.52 9.30
C ARG A 303 -8.62 -26.53 8.02
N MET A 304 -9.13 -27.69 7.64
CA MET A 304 -9.93 -27.87 6.42
C MET A 304 -11.22 -27.03 6.45
N LEU A 305 -11.93 -27.02 7.58
CA LEU A 305 -13.16 -26.23 7.76
C LEU A 305 -12.87 -24.72 7.73
N SER A 306 -11.78 -24.28 8.35
CA SER A 306 -11.35 -22.89 8.30
C SER A 306 -10.94 -22.43 6.90
N GLU A 307 -10.18 -23.24 6.16
CA GLU A 307 -9.84 -22.96 4.75
C GLU A 307 -11.09 -22.91 3.87
N LYS A 308 -12.04 -23.83 4.08
CA LYS A 308 -13.32 -23.87 3.36
C LYS A 308 -14.12 -22.59 3.61
N ALA A 309 -14.19 -22.13 4.87
CA ALA A 309 -14.87 -20.90 5.23
C ALA A 309 -14.25 -19.68 4.55
N ALA A 310 -12.93 -19.51 4.64
CA ALA A 310 -12.23 -18.37 4.03
C ALA A 310 -12.44 -18.31 2.50
N LYS A 311 -12.39 -19.47 1.80
CA LYS A 311 -12.64 -19.55 0.35
C LYS A 311 -14.07 -19.14 0.02
N LYS A 312 -15.06 -19.71 0.71
CA LYS A 312 -16.48 -19.45 0.45
C LYS A 312 -16.90 -18.00 0.72
N LEU A 313 -16.26 -17.31 1.67
CA LEU A 313 -16.55 -15.90 1.94
C LEU A 313 -16.24 -14.98 0.76
N SER A 314 -15.34 -15.38 -0.14
CA SER A 314 -15.02 -14.63 -1.35
C SER A 314 -15.90 -14.99 -2.56
N GLU A 315 -16.82 -15.95 -2.43
CA GLU A 315 -17.65 -16.42 -3.53
C GLU A 315 -18.85 -15.48 -3.78
N PRO A 316 -19.22 -15.20 -5.04
CA PRO A 316 -20.34 -14.32 -5.37
C PRO A 316 -21.67 -14.71 -4.70
N GLU A 317 -21.94 -16.01 -4.55
CA GLU A 317 -23.15 -16.51 -3.89
C GLU A 317 -23.24 -16.06 -2.42
N THR A 318 -22.12 -16.09 -1.70
CA THR A 318 -22.04 -15.64 -0.31
C THR A 318 -22.23 -14.13 -0.20
N LEU A 319 -21.62 -13.37 -1.10
CA LEU A 319 -21.76 -11.91 -1.17
C LEU A 319 -23.21 -11.50 -1.49
N MET A 320 -23.89 -12.22 -2.39
CA MET A 320 -25.31 -11.99 -2.68
C MET A 320 -26.19 -12.21 -1.45
N LYS A 321 -25.93 -13.26 -0.67
CA LYS A 321 -26.68 -13.54 0.55
C LYS A 321 -26.47 -12.45 1.60
N LEU A 322 -25.23 -12.02 1.82
CA LEU A 322 -24.92 -10.91 2.72
C LEU A 322 -25.69 -9.63 2.35
N ARG A 323 -25.88 -9.36 1.05
CA ARG A 323 -26.65 -8.19 0.59
C ARG A 323 -28.12 -8.23 1.00
N THR A 324 -28.72 -9.42 1.10
CA THR A 324 -30.16 -9.61 1.35
C THR A 324 -30.50 -9.96 2.80
N MET A 325 -29.50 -10.02 3.68
CA MET A 325 -29.70 -10.40 5.09
C MET A 325 -30.48 -9.34 5.88
N GLU A 326 -31.27 -9.81 6.85
CA GLU A 326 -31.99 -8.95 7.80
C GLU A 326 -31.02 -8.24 8.76
N ASP A 327 -31.43 -7.04 9.18
CA ASP A 327 -30.60 -6.11 9.93
C ASP A 327 -30.70 -6.39 11.42
N VAL A 328 -29.57 -6.27 12.12
CA VAL A 328 -29.66 -5.89 13.53
C VAL A 328 -30.15 -4.45 13.56
N GLN A 329 -31.29 -4.21 14.19
CA GLN A 329 -31.83 -2.87 14.38
C GLN A 329 -30.88 -2.08 15.29
N ASN A 330 -29.94 -1.36 14.68
CA ASN A 330 -29.02 -0.46 15.35
C ASN A 330 -29.14 0.93 14.73
N HIS A 331 -29.68 1.87 15.53
CA HIS A 331 -29.88 3.26 15.10
C HIS A 331 -28.89 4.22 15.76
N GLU A 332 -28.05 3.72 16.67
CA GLU A 332 -27.15 4.52 17.50
C GLU A 332 -25.79 4.73 16.82
N LEU A 333 -25.42 3.92 15.83
CA LEU A 333 -24.10 3.94 15.20
C LEU A 333 -24.16 4.26 13.70
N ARG A 334 -23.14 4.95 13.22
CA ARG A 334 -22.96 5.35 11.82
C ARG A 334 -21.58 4.95 11.33
N LEU A 335 -21.55 4.36 10.14
CA LEU A 335 -20.32 4.22 9.37
C LEU A 335 -20.15 5.49 8.52
N CYS A 336 -19.03 6.19 8.70
CA CYS A 336 -18.74 7.45 8.04
C CYS A 336 -17.53 7.29 7.12
N GLN A 337 -17.52 8.04 6.02
CA GLN A 337 -16.38 8.11 5.11
C GLN A 337 -16.05 9.57 4.83
N ILE A 338 -14.76 9.87 4.89
CA ILE A 338 -14.16 11.08 4.36
C ILE A 338 -13.33 10.67 3.15
N ASP A 339 -13.60 11.28 2.00
CA ASP A 339 -12.89 11.02 0.75
C ASP A 339 -12.23 12.31 0.24
N ILE A 340 -10.92 12.28 0.06
CA ILE A 340 -10.15 13.39 -0.49
C ILE A 340 -10.08 13.23 -2.01
N GLY A 341 -10.84 14.05 -2.74
CA GLY A 341 -10.81 14.13 -4.19
C GLY A 341 -9.74 15.08 -4.72
N GLY A 342 -9.29 14.83 -5.96
CA GLY A 342 -8.31 15.67 -6.65
C GLY A 342 -6.86 15.39 -6.28
N ILE A 343 -6.56 14.27 -5.61
CA ILE A 343 -5.20 13.89 -5.18
C ILE A 343 -4.21 13.90 -6.35
N GLN A 344 -4.54 13.19 -7.44
CA GLN A 344 -3.66 13.09 -8.60
C GLN A 344 -3.44 14.45 -9.28
N GLU A 345 -4.50 15.26 -9.39
CA GLU A 345 -4.41 16.62 -9.92
C GLU A 345 -3.55 17.53 -9.04
N PHE A 346 -3.62 17.37 -7.71
CA PHE A 346 -2.81 18.11 -6.76
C PHE A 346 -1.34 17.69 -6.78
N ILE A 347 -1.05 16.39 -6.79
CA ILE A 347 0.32 15.84 -6.86
C ILE A 347 0.99 16.27 -8.17
N MET A 348 0.27 16.16 -9.29
CA MET A 348 0.78 16.46 -10.63
C MET A 348 0.61 17.92 -11.05
N ARG A 349 0.26 18.81 -10.12
CA ARG A 349 0.00 20.23 -10.44
C ARG A 349 1.24 21.01 -10.86
N THR A 350 2.43 20.55 -10.49
CA THR A 350 3.70 21.26 -10.74
C THR A 350 4.60 20.47 -11.66
N ARG A 351 5.44 21.16 -12.45
CA ARG A 351 6.53 20.54 -13.22
C ARG A 351 7.87 20.38 -12.46
N ASP A 352 7.86 20.49 -11.13
CA ASP A 352 9.04 20.30 -10.30
C ASP A 352 8.93 18.99 -9.51
N LEU A 353 9.92 18.10 -9.65
CA LEU A 353 9.92 16.78 -8.98
C LEU A 353 9.95 16.88 -7.45
N ARG A 354 10.58 17.93 -6.89
CA ARG A 354 10.61 18.14 -5.44
C ARG A 354 9.21 18.46 -4.93
N SER A 355 8.51 19.33 -5.66
CA SER A 355 7.12 19.68 -5.37
C SER A 355 6.18 18.48 -5.49
N VAL A 356 6.39 17.54 -6.42
CA VAL A 356 5.62 16.28 -6.49
C VAL A 356 5.76 15.46 -5.21
N ALA A 357 7.00 15.24 -4.77
CA ALA A 357 7.27 14.48 -3.56
C ALA A 357 6.67 15.17 -2.33
N ALA A 358 6.77 16.50 -2.26
CA ALA A 358 6.11 17.29 -1.21
C ALA A 358 4.59 17.15 -1.24
N SER A 359 3.97 17.24 -2.42
CA SER A 359 2.52 17.09 -2.57
C SER A 359 2.05 15.71 -2.10
N SER A 360 2.76 14.63 -2.48
CA SER A 360 2.44 13.27 -2.01
C SER A 360 2.53 13.18 -0.48
N LEU A 361 3.58 13.73 0.11
CA LEU A 361 3.77 13.76 1.56
C LEU A 361 2.69 14.58 2.28
N VAL A 362 2.22 15.67 1.68
CA VAL A 362 1.08 16.46 2.19
C VAL A 362 -0.18 15.60 2.25
N ILE A 363 -0.48 14.81 1.22
CA ILE A 363 -1.65 13.91 1.23
C ILE A 363 -1.54 12.91 2.38
N ASP A 364 -0.40 12.25 2.52
CA ASP A 364 -0.20 11.27 3.60
C ASP A 364 -0.31 11.92 4.99
N MET A 365 0.22 13.14 5.16
CA MET A 365 0.10 13.91 6.40
C MET A 365 -1.34 14.30 6.71
N VAL A 366 -2.08 14.77 5.69
CA VAL A 366 -3.49 15.14 5.81
C VAL A 366 -4.32 13.94 6.24
N THR A 367 -4.17 12.81 5.55
CA THR A 367 -4.99 11.61 5.76
C THR A 367 -4.67 10.93 7.09
N SER A 368 -3.39 10.73 7.42
CA SER A 368 -2.98 9.90 8.55
C SER A 368 -2.87 10.64 9.88
N THR A 369 -2.73 11.98 9.87
CA THR A 369 -2.46 12.76 11.10
C THR A 369 -3.31 14.01 11.21
N GLN A 370 -3.30 14.89 10.20
CA GLN A 370 -3.92 16.20 10.31
C GLN A 370 -5.44 16.11 10.47
N LEU A 371 -6.13 15.38 9.57
CA LEU A 371 -7.59 15.24 9.64
C LEU A 371 -8.06 14.53 10.93
N PRO A 372 -7.48 13.40 11.36
CA PRO A 372 -7.86 12.78 12.64
C PRO A 372 -7.79 13.77 13.81
N ILE A 373 -6.68 14.50 13.92
CA ILE A 373 -6.47 15.50 14.97
C ILE A 373 -7.46 16.65 14.86
N LEU A 374 -7.67 17.22 13.66
CA LEU A 374 -8.63 18.32 13.46
C LEU A 374 -10.05 17.91 13.84
N ILE A 375 -10.49 16.72 13.41
CA ILE A 375 -11.81 16.19 13.74
C ILE A 375 -11.95 15.98 15.26
N GLN A 376 -10.93 15.41 15.91
CA GLN A 376 -10.92 15.20 17.36
C GLN A 376 -11.05 16.52 18.14
N HIS A 377 -10.25 17.54 17.77
CA HIS A 377 -10.32 18.86 18.39
C HIS A 377 -11.66 19.54 18.14
N GLU A 378 -12.21 19.41 16.94
CA GLU A 378 -13.47 20.02 16.57
C GLU A 378 -14.65 19.43 17.35
N MET A 379 -14.67 18.11 17.55
CA MET A 379 -15.71 17.48 18.38
C MET A 379 -15.55 17.83 19.86
N VAL A 380 -14.33 17.95 20.39
CA VAL A 380 -14.15 18.46 21.76
C VAL A 380 -14.70 19.88 21.88
N ARG A 381 -14.45 20.75 20.90
CA ARG A 381 -14.93 22.14 20.90
C ARG A 381 -16.46 22.22 20.86
N ARG A 382 -17.10 21.41 20.02
CA ARG A 382 -18.54 21.51 19.74
C ARG A 382 -19.41 20.74 20.73
N CYS A 383 -18.99 19.54 21.11
CA CYS A 383 -19.80 18.66 21.95
C CYS A 383 -19.06 18.12 23.18
N GLY A 384 -17.82 18.55 23.44
CA GLY A 384 -17.05 18.13 24.63
C GLY A 384 -16.53 16.69 24.54
N VAL A 385 -16.59 16.07 23.36
CA VAL A 385 -16.29 14.65 23.16
C VAL A 385 -14.98 14.49 22.39
N TRP A 386 -14.07 13.69 22.93
CA TRP A 386 -12.87 13.23 22.22
C TRP A 386 -13.19 11.95 21.46
N ILE A 387 -13.02 11.95 20.13
CA ILE A 387 -13.14 10.72 19.33
C ILE A 387 -11.90 9.85 19.55
N PRO A 388 -12.02 8.58 19.97
CA PRO A 388 -10.90 7.67 20.11
C PRO A 388 -10.16 7.40 18.79
N HIS A 389 -8.84 7.17 18.85
CA HIS A 389 -8.06 6.80 17.66
C HIS A 389 -8.54 5.49 17.00
N GLU A 390 -9.04 4.51 17.76
CA GLU A 390 -9.59 3.26 17.23
C GLU A 390 -10.81 3.48 16.32
N ALA A 391 -11.58 4.56 16.54
CA ALA A 391 -12.76 4.88 15.75
C ALA A 391 -12.45 5.22 14.29
N PHE A 392 -11.21 5.63 14.01
CA PHE A 392 -10.68 5.81 12.65
C PHE A 392 -10.23 4.45 12.08
N ILE A 393 -11.18 3.67 11.57
CA ILE A 393 -10.97 2.30 11.08
C ILE A 393 -9.89 2.25 10.00
N ILE A 394 -10.00 3.10 8.97
CA ILE A 394 -9.05 3.21 7.86
C ILE A 394 -8.56 4.65 7.76
N ILE A 395 -7.26 4.86 7.57
CA ILE A 395 -6.60 6.18 7.45
C ILE A 395 -5.52 6.17 6.36
N SER A 396 -5.86 5.68 5.16
CA SER A 396 -4.91 5.45 4.07
C SER A 396 -5.49 5.80 2.70
N GLY A 397 -4.62 6.12 1.73
CA GLY A 397 -5.01 6.25 0.32
C GLY A 397 -5.95 7.43 0.03
N GLY A 398 -5.92 8.49 0.85
CA GLY A 398 -6.82 9.63 0.68
C GLY A 398 -8.23 9.42 1.22
N THR A 399 -8.46 8.32 1.95
CA THR A 399 -9.77 8.01 2.54
C THR A 399 -9.64 7.78 4.04
N LEU A 400 -10.60 8.29 4.81
CA LEU A 400 -10.79 7.92 6.21
C LEU A 400 -12.16 7.25 6.36
N THR A 401 -12.19 6.08 7.00
CA THR A 401 -13.44 5.42 7.38
C THR A 401 -13.55 5.43 8.89
N LEU A 402 -14.67 5.90 9.41
CA LEU A 402 -14.92 6.03 10.84
C LEU A 402 -16.18 5.29 11.27
N LEU A 403 -16.19 4.77 12.50
CA LEU A 403 -17.41 4.31 13.16
C LEU A 403 -17.71 5.24 14.33
N LEU A 404 -18.82 5.95 14.24
CA LEU A 404 -19.18 7.03 15.16
C LEU A 404 -20.58 6.82 15.73
N PRO A 405 -20.87 7.33 16.94
CA PRO A 405 -22.24 7.44 17.40
C PRO A 405 -23.03 8.44 16.56
N GLN A 406 -24.33 8.20 16.44
CA GLN A 406 -25.25 8.93 15.58
C GLN A 406 -25.24 10.44 15.85
N LYS A 407 -25.16 10.85 17.12
CA LYS A 407 -25.06 12.27 17.50
C LYS A 407 -23.79 12.94 16.99
N ILE A 408 -22.64 12.27 17.14
CA ILE A 408 -21.34 12.80 16.72
C ILE A 408 -21.21 12.81 15.19
N ALA A 409 -21.69 11.77 14.51
CA ALA A 409 -21.71 11.73 13.05
C ALA A 409 -22.50 12.89 12.44
N LYS A 410 -23.66 13.24 13.02
CA LYS A 410 -24.47 14.40 12.61
C LYS A 410 -23.76 15.72 12.87
N GLU A 411 -23.13 15.88 14.04
CA GLU A 411 -22.40 17.11 14.35
C GLU A 411 -21.18 17.29 13.44
N LEU A 412 -20.48 16.21 13.12
CA LEU A 412 -19.39 16.22 12.15
C LEU A 412 -19.89 16.59 10.75
N GLU A 413 -21.03 16.04 10.31
CA GLU A 413 -21.65 16.42 9.04
C GLU A 413 -21.97 17.91 8.99
N ASN A 414 -22.58 18.46 10.05
CA ASN A 414 -22.95 19.86 10.16
C ASN A 414 -21.73 20.81 10.17
N SER A 415 -20.61 20.36 10.74
CA SER A 415 -19.37 21.14 10.87
C SER A 415 -18.34 20.84 9.78
N TRP A 416 -18.63 19.90 8.87
CA TRP A 416 -17.67 19.42 7.88
C TRP A 416 -17.12 20.54 7.00
N ARG A 417 -17.93 21.56 6.73
CA ARG A 417 -17.52 22.70 5.91
C ARG A 417 -16.35 23.46 6.53
N ASP A 418 -16.35 23.64 7.85
CA ASP A 418 -15.29 24.34 8.57
C ASP A 418 -13.95 23.56 8.47
N ILE A 419 -14.03 22.22 8.47
CA ILE A 419 -12.86 21.34 8.38
C ILE A 419 -12.32 21.26 6.94
N SER A 420 -13.20 21.28 5.94
CA SER A 420 -12.84 21.06 4.52
C SER A 420 -12.30 22.29 3.80
N ILE A 421 -12.70 23.51 4.21
CA ILE A 421 -12.25 24.76 3.55
C ILE A 421 -10.72 24.86 3.41
N PRO A 422 -9.89 24.63 4.45
CA PRO A 422 -8.43 24.72 4.34
C PRO A 422 -7.82 23.73 3.33
N LEU A 423 -8.47 22.59 3.08
CA LEU A 423 -8.05 21.63 2.05
C LEU A 423 -8.42 22.15 0.66
N GLU A 424 -9.62 22.72 0.51
CA GLU A 424 -10.12 23.27 -0.75
C GLU A 424 -9.29 24.47 -1.22
N GLU A 425 -8.80 25.30 -0.31
CA GLU A 425 -7.90 26.44 -0.61
C GLU A 425 -6.62 26.03 -1.34
N ILE A 426 -6.10 24.82 -1.09
CA ILE A 426 -4.91 24.31 -1.78
C ILE A 426 -5.26 23.46 -3.01
N GLY A 427 -6.55 23.28 -3.29
CA GLY A 427 -7.07 22.51 -4.43
C GLY A 427 -7.39 21.04 -4.12
N LEU A 428 -7.53 20.67 -2.84
CA LEU A 428 -7.99 19.34 -2.43
C LEU A 428 -9.46 19.40 -2.02
N ARG A 429 -10.31 18.62 -2.69
CA ARG A 429 -11.72 18.53 -2.30
C ARG A 429 -11.87 17.44 -1.27
N ALA A 430 -12.69 17.65 -0.24
CA ALA A 430 -12.90 16.65 0.80
C ALA A 430 -14.40 16.45 1.06
N PHE A 431 -14.87 15.22 0.91
CA PHE A 431 -16.29 14.88 0.98
C PHE A 431 -16.56 14.04 2.23
N PHE A 432 -17.63 14.37 2.96
CA PHE A 432 -18.11 13.57 4.08
C PHE A 432 -19.42 12.87 3.69
N ALA A 433 -19.49 11.56 3.96
CA ALA A 433 -20.68 10.75 3.80
C ALA A 433 -20.88 9.86 5.04
N SER A 434 -22.13 9.46 5.30
CA SER A 434 -22.45 8.53 6.38
C SER A 434 -23.59 7.59 6.02
N ALA A 435 -23.51 6.35 6.48
CA ALA A 435 -24.53 5.32 6.40
C ALA A 435 -24.77 4.71 7.80
N ARG A 436 -25.87 3.96 7.96
CA ARG A 436 -26.14 3.27 9.22
C ARG A 436 -25.16 2.12 9.41
N PHE A 437 -24.78 1.84 10.65
CA PHE A 437 -24.00 0.64 10.97
C PHE A 437 -24.91 -0.41 11.61
N THR A 438 -25.20 -1.47 10.86
CA THR A 438 -26.12 -2.55 11.22
C THR A 438 -25.40 -3.81 11.69
N GLY A 439 -24.06 -3.82 11.65
CA GLY A 439 -23.23 -4.99 11.88
C GLY A 439 -22.96 -5.78 10.60
N ASN A 440 -23.74 -5.59 9.53
CA ASN A 440 -23.49 -6.18 8.21
C ASN A 440 -22.63 -5.24 7.36
N TYR A 441 -21.32 -5.31 7.56
CA TYR A 441 -20.37 -4.39 6.93
C TYR A 441 -20.42 -4.42 5.39
N TYR A 442 -20.61 -5.59 4.76
CA TYR A 442 -20.68 -5.68 3.30
C TYR A 442 -21.80 -4.80 2.72
N ARG A 443 -22.99 -4.81 3.34
CA ARG A 443 -24.07 -3.91 2.91
C ARG A 443 -23.82 -2.48 3.34
N ASP A 444 -23.47 -2.24 4.60
CA ASP A 444 -23.30 -0.89 5.16
C ASP A 444 -22.24 -0.10 4.36
N SER A 445 -21.17 -0.79 3.92
CA SER A 445 -20.12 -0.20 3.08
C SER A 445 -20.60 0.12 1.66
N GLY A 446 -21.46 -0.72 1.07
CA GLY A 446 -22.11 -0.45 -0.20
C GLY A 446 -23.07 0.75 -0.15
N GLU A 447 -23.85 0.90 0.92
CA GLU A 447 -24.68 2.09 1.15
C GLU A 447 -23.83 3.35 1.30
N LEU A 448 -22.77 3.28 2.11
CA LEU A 448 -21.83 4.38 2.30
C LEU A 448 -21.15 4.81 1.01
N ALA A 449 -20.77 3.85 0.15
CA ALA A 449 -20.20 4.14 -1.16
C ALA A 449 -21.19 4.87 -2.07
N GLY A 450 -22.48 4.50 -2.04
CA GLY A 450 -23.55 5.20 -2.75
C GLY A 450 -23.71 6.64 -2.28
N GLU A 451 -23.77 6.86 -0.97
CA GLU A 451 -23.83 8.20 -0.37
C GLU A 451 -22.59 9.04 -0.71
N SER A 452 -21.41 8.46 -0.62
CA SER A 452 -20.14 9.10 -1.00
C SER A 452 -20.15 9.56 -2.46
N TYR A 453 -20.64 8.72 -3.37
CA TYR A 453 -20.80 9.07 -4.78
C TYR A 453 -21.78 10.24 -4.99
N ILE A 454 -22.93 10.23 -4.31
CA ILE A 454 -23.90 11.34 -4.37
C ILE A 454 -23.25 12.64 -3.90
N ARG A 455 -22.54 12.62 -2.76
CA ARG A 455 -21.87 13.81 -2.22
C ARG A 455 -20.82 14.36 -3.18
N LYS A 456 -20.05 13.50 -3.86
CA LYS A 456 -19.08 13.95 -4.88
C LYS A 456 -19.74 14.65 -6.07
N LEU A 457 -20.97 14.27 -6.43
CA LEU A 457 -21.74 14.89 -7.51
C LEU A 457 -22.46 16.18 -7.09
N THR A 458 -22.94 16.26 -5.85
CA THR A 458 -23.78 17.38 -5.38
C THR A 458 -23.02 18.49 -4.66
N SER A 459 -21.75 18.27 -4.29
CA SER A 459 -20.99 19.26 -3.52
C SER A 459 -20.57 20.45 -4.39
N GLU A 460 -20.90 21.65 -3.93
CA GLU A 460 -20.42 22.89 -4.54
C GLU A 460 -19.02 23.27 -4.03
N PRO A 461 -18.07 23.65 -4.92
CA PRO A 461 -16.74 24.12 -4.50
C PRO A 461 -16.84 25.35 -3.58
N ALA A 462 -16.01 25.46 -2.53
CA ALA A 462 -15.97 26.64 -1.64
C ALA A 462 -15.68 27.96 -2.33
N ALA A 463 -15.02 27.91 -3.48
CA ALA A 463 -14.77 29.09 -4.29
C ALA A 463 -14.85 28.73 -5.78
N GLN A 464 -15.94 29.14 -6.43
CA GLN A 464 -15.81 29.53 -7.83
C GLN A 464 -15.22 30.93 -7.86
N THR A 465 -13.90 31.05 -7.71
CA THR A 465 -13.25 32.30 -8.11
C THR A 465 -13.27 32.32 -9.63
N ILE A 466 -14.33 32.91 -10.21
CA ILE A 466 -14.29 33.32 -11.61
C ILE A 466 -13.24 34.43 -11.68
N VAL A 467 -12.00 34.04 -11.95
CA VAL A 467 -10.95 35.00 -12.30
C VAL A 467 -11.32 35.51 -13.69
N ALA A 468 -12.01 36.64 -13.73
CA ALA A 468 -12.30 37.32 -14.98
C ALA A 468 -10.95 37.59 -15.68
N ALA A 469 -10.73 36.95 -16.82
CA ALA A 469 -9.58 37.26 -17.65
C ALA A 469 -9.63 38.77 -17.95
N PRO A 470 -8.55 39.53 -17.69
CA PRO A 470 -8.56 40.97 -17.93
C PRO A 470 -8.90 41.24 -19.40
N ILE A 471 -9.94 42.05 -19.62
CA ILE A 471 -10.46 42.44 -20.95
C ILE A 471 -9.39 43.24 -21.75
N SER A 472 -8.29 43.65 -21.11
CA SER A 472 -7.25 44.53 -21.63
C SER A 472 -6.20 43.86 -22.53
N GLY A 473 -6.44 42.68 -23.09
CA GLY A 473 -5.55 42.06 -24.09
C GLY A 473 -4.16 41.62 -23.59
N ALA A 474 -3.81 41.91 -22.33
CA ALA A 474 -2.64 41.37 -21.67
C ALA A 474 -2.98 39.99 -21.10
N SER A 475 -2.29 38.94 -21.58
CA SER A 475 -2.42 37.61 -20.99
C SER A 475 -2.04 37.68 -19.50
N PRO A 476 -2.91 37.27 -18.56
CA PRO A 476 -2.55 37.29 -17.15
C PRO A 476 -1.29 36.45 -16.94
N SER A 477 -0.29 37.00 -16.24
CA SER A 477 0.91 36.23 -15.89
C SER A 477 0.48 35.02 -15.07
N LEU A 478 0.83 33.82 -15.52
CA LEU A 478 0.57 32.57 -14.82
C LEU A 478 1.81 32.10 -14.07
N CYS A 479 1.60 31.37 -12.99
CA CYS A 479 2.66 30.67 -12.26
C CYS A 479 3.51 29.83 -13.21
N THR A 480 4.83 29.97 -13.15
CA THR A 480 5.78 29.24 -14.00
C THR A 480 5.88 27.75 -13.68
N SER A 481 5.37 27.32 -12.51
CA SER A 481 5.40 25.92 -12.08
C SER A 481 4.12 25.13 -12.42
N CYS A 482 2.94 25.73 -12.23
CA CYS A 482 1.66 25.05 -12.48
C CYS A 482 0.92 25.54 -13.73
N TYR A 483 1.27 26.70 -14.27
CA TYR A 483 0.61 27.32 -15.43
C TYR A 483 -0.92 27.44 -15.29
N ARG A 484 -1.42 27.53 -14.05
CA ARG A 484 -2.86 27.56 -13.74
C ARG A 484 -3.23 28.77 -12.88
N ASP A 485 -2.51 28.96 -11.78
CA ASP A 485 -2.84 29.97 -10.78
C ASP A 485 -1.97 31.23 -11.02
N PRO A 486 -2.42 32.45 -10.65
CA PRO A 486 -1.59 33.64 -10.73
C PRO A 486 -0.37 33.54 -9.79
N PRO A 487 0.77 34.15 -10.15
CA PRO A 487 1.95 34.18 -9.30
C PRO A 487 1.71 34.98 -8.01
N ALA A 488 2.45 34.65 -6.96
CA ALA A 488 2.46 35.43 -5.72
C ALA A 488 3.15 36.80 -5.95
N PRO A 489 2.87 37.82 -5.13
CA PRO A 489 3.57 39.10 -5.22
C PRO A 489 5.09 38.92 -5.12
N ASN A 490 5.83 39.46 -6.10
CA ASN A 490 7.30 39.37 -6.23
C ASN A 490 7.87 37.95 -6.43
N ASP A 491 7.07 37.00 -6.91
CA ASP A 491 7.50 35.64 -7.25
C ASP A 491 7.00 35.29 -8.66
N ASP A 492 7.63 34.31 -9.32
CA ASP A 492 7.15 33.74 -10.58
C ASP A 492 6.23 32.53 -10.34
N LYS A 493 6.15 32.05 -9.09
CA LYS A 493 5.30 30.92 -8.65
C LYS A 493 4.10 31.41 -7.85
N CYS A 494 2.98 30.69 -7.94
CA CYS A 494 1.84 30.91 -7.04
C CYS A 494 2.19 30.47 -5.61
N HIS A 495 1.43 30.97 -4.62
CA HIS A 495 1.66 30.68 -3.20
C HIS A 495 1.80 29.17 -2.92
N THR A 496 0.88 28.35 -3.44
CA THR A 496 0.92 26.89 -3.20
C THR A 496 2.15 26.23 -3.82
N CYS A 497 2.53 26.60 -5.06
CA CYS A 497 3.69 26.02 -5.72
C CYS A 497 5.00 26.42 -5.02
N ARG A 498 5.09 27.68 -4.55
CA ARG A 498 6.22 28.15 -3.76
C ARG A 498 6.35 27.37 -2.46
N GLU A 499 5.24 27.20 -1.72
CA GLU A 499 5.29 26.48 -0.45
C GLU A 499 5.64 25.00 -0.62
N LEU A 500 5.11 24.34 -1.65
CA LEU A 500 5.46 22.96 -2.00
C LEU A 500 6.93 22.83 -2.41
N TYR A 501 7.47 23.79 -3.15
CA TYR A 501 8.86 23.81 -3.54
C TYR A 501 9.80 23.91 -2.34
N GLU A 502 9.47 24.77 -1.36
CA GLU A 502 10.24 24.90 -0.11
C GLU A 502 10.24 23.59 0.69
N VAL A 503 9.08 22.94 0.87
CA VAL A 503 9.00 21.63 1.52
C VAL A 503 9.77 20.57 0.73
N GLY A 504 9.55 20.50 -0.58
CA GLY A 504 10.21 19.53 -1.45
C GLY A 504 11.73 19.64 -1.38
N SER A 505 12.24 20.87 -1.32
CA SER A 505 13.69 21.13 -1.23
C SER A 505 14.31 20.61 0.07
N SER A 506 13.55 20.48 1.17
CA SER A 506 14.05 19.94 2.44
C SER A 506 13.95 18.41 2.57
N ILE A 507 13.21 17.73 1.67
CA ILE A 507 12.93 16.28 1.77
C ILE A 507 13.34 15.45 0.55
N HIS A 508 13.64 16.08 -0.58
CA HIS A 508 13.87 15.38 -1.86
C HIS A 508 15.35 15.03 -2.07
N PHE A 509 15.94 15.36 -3.22
CA PHE A 509 17.25 14.83 -3.64
C PHE A 509 18.39 15.10 -2.67
N LYS A 510 18.56 16.34 -2.17
CA LYS A 510 19.64 16.65 -1.23
C LYS A 510 19.48 15.86 0.07
N LYS A 511 18.27 15.81 0.62
CA LYS A 511 18.02 15.04 1.85
C LYS A 511 18.24 13.54 1.65
N LYS A 512 17.82 13.00 0.49
CA LYS A 512 18.09 11.63 0.06
C LYS A 512 19.58 11.34 -0.05
N TRP A 513 20.34 12.31 -0.56
CA TRP A 513 21.78 12.23 -0.73
C TRP A 513 22.51 12.02 0.61
N ASP A 514 22.11 12.79 1.61
CA ASP A 514 22.77 12.82 2.92
C ASP A 514 22.32 11.66 3.84
N THR A 515 21.05 11.22 3.72
CA THR A 515 20.46 10.26 4.67
C THR A 515 20.66 8.81 4.24
N GLY A 516 20.56 8.53 2.93
CA GLY A 516 20.61 7.17 2.40
C GLY A 516 19.44 6.29 2.79
N VAL A 517 19.57 4.99 2.47
CA VAL A 517 18.61 3.93 2.77
C VAL A 517 19.33 2.70 3.30
N ARG A 518 18.69 1.92 4.17
CA ARG A 518 19.22 0.63 4.62
C ARG A 518 18.58 -0.50 3.84
N VAL A 519 19.39 -1.34 3.17
CA VAL A 519 18.93 -2.52 2.43
C VAL A 519 19.84 -3.70 2.79
N SER A 520 19.25 -4.84 3.16
CA SER A 520 19.99 -6.03 3.64
C SER A 520 20.96 -5.74 4.81
N GLY A 521 20.59 -4.83 5.71
CA GLY A 521 21.44 -4.42 6.83
C GLY A 521 22.62 -3.51 6.45
N VAL A 522 22.77 -3.14 5.17
CA VAL A 522 23.82 -2.24 4.68
C VAL A 522 23.25 -0.83 4.52
N ASP A 523 23.92 0.17 5.09
CA ASP A 523 23.58 1.58 4.92
C ASP A 523 24.12 2.10 3.58
N MET A 524 23.21 2.39 2.65
CA MET A 524 23.47 2.88 1.30
C MET A 524 23.24 4.39 1.27
N VAL A 525 24.30 5.14 1.55
CA VAL A 525 24.28 6.62 1.57
C VAL A 525 24.88 7.14 0.26
N PRO A 526 24.11 7.84 -0.60
CA PRO A 526 24.61 8.35 -1.88
C PRO A 526 25.89 9.18 -1.74
N GLU A 527 25.98 10.04 -0.72
CA GLU A 527 27.18 10.86 -0.44
C GLU A 527 28.46 10.02 -0.34
N LYS A 528 28.38 8.81 0.25
CA LYS A 528 29.54 7.94 0.43
C LYS A 528 30.07 7.33 -0.87
N VAL A 529 29.24 7.23 -1.91
CA VAL A 529 29.59 6.53 -3.18
C VAL A 529 29.68 7.45 -4.39
N PHE A 530 29.08 8.65 -4.31
CA PHE A 530 29.09 9.67 -5.35
C PHE A 530 29.79 10.97 -4.93
N GLY A 531 30.18 11.11 -3.65
CA GLY A 531 30.81 12.30 -3.10
C GLY A 531 29.81 13.36 -2.62
N ASN A 532 30.30 14.55 -2.31
CA ASN A 532 29.48 15.63 -1.77
C ASN A 532 28.44 16.14 -2.77
N TRP A 533 27.31 16.63 -2.28
CA TRP A 533 26.34 17.35 -3.10
C TRP A 533 27.00 18.63 -3.66
N GLY A 534 27.10 18.72 -4.99
CA GLY A 534 27.78 19.83 -5.67
C GLY A 534 26.87 21.05 -5.91
N ASP A 535 27.46 22.11 -6.46
CA ASP A 535 26.74 23.30 -6.92
C ASP A 535 25.90 22.98 -8.18
N GLU A 536 24.70 23.58 -8.29
CA GLU A 536 23.69 23.25 -9.32
C GLU A 536 24.16 23.39 -10.79
N GLN A 537 25.26 24.12 -11.04
CA GLN A 537 25.75 24.35 -12.42
C GLN A 537 26.55 23.17 -13.01
N SER A 538 27.14 22.31 -12.17
CA SER A 538 27.93 21.14 -12.62
C SER A 538 27.36 19.80 -12.16
N PHE A 539 26.24 19.82 -11.43
CA PHE A 539 25.64 18.66 -10.79
C PHE A 539 24.23 18.42 -11.33
N ASP A 540 24.05 17.33 -12.09
CA ASP A 540 22.75 16.88 -12.54
C ASP A 540 22.45 15.47 -12.01
N VAL A 541 21.56 15.43 -11.02
CA VAL A 541 21.12 14.20 -10.35
C VAL A 541 20.49 13.20 -11.31
N MET A 542 19.97 13.63 -12.46
CA MET A 542 19.38 12.72 -13.45
C MET A 542 20.41 11.78 -14.07
N TYR A 543 21.68 12.17 -14.17
CA TYR A 543 22.74 11.24 -14.56
C TYR A 543 22.97 10.17 -13.49
N VAL A 544 22.96 10.55 -12.21
CA VAL A 544 23.08 9.60 -11.09
C VAL A 544 21.89 8.62 -11.10
N VAL A 545 20.66 9.12 -11.26
CA VAL A 545 19.45 8.29 -11.36
C VAL A 545 19.48 7.38 -12.59
N ALA A 546 20.07 7.82 -13.71
CA ALA A 546 20.30 6.99 -14.88
C ALA A 546 21.42 5.95 -14.72
N GLY A 547 22.12 5.95 -13.58
CA GLY A 547 23.14 4.97 -13.21
C GLY A 547 24.55 5.35 -13.65
N HIS A 548 24.84 6.63 -13.84
CA HIS A 548 26.21 7.13 -14.02
C HIS A 548 26.98 7.17 -12.69
N ARG A 549 28.32 7.09 -12.77
CA ARG A 549 29.19 7.17 -11.59
C ARG A 549 29.40 8.60 -11.11
N THR A 550 29.20 9.57 -11.99
CA THR A 550 29.35 11.00 -11.72
C THR A 550 28.06 11.74 -12.09
N PRO A 551 27.75 12.86 -11.42
CA PRO A 551 26.60 13.72 -11.72
C PRO A 551 26.83 14.64 -12.93
N SER A 552 27.98 14.49 -13.61
CA SER A 552 28.37 15.23 -14.81
C SER A 552 28.86 14.26 -15.89
N GLN A 553 28.81 14.70 -17.15
CA GLN A 553 29.28 13.95 -18.32
C GLN A 553 30.06 14.86 -19.26
N GLU A 554 31.16 14.34 -19.80
CA GLU A 554 31.97 15.07 -20.77
C GLU A 554 31.32 15.07 -22.17
N PRO A 555 31.57 16.10 -23.01
CA PRO A 555 31.08 16.12 -24.38
C PRO A 555 31.57 14.90 -25.19
N GLY A 556 30.63 14.10 -25.71
CA GLY A 556 30.94 12.93 -26.55
C GLY A 556 30.90 11.59 -25.83
N GLU A 557 30.77 11.57 -24.50
CA GLU A 557 30.52 10.33 -23.74
C GLU A 557 29.13 9.77 -24.04
N ARG A 558 29.03 8.43 -24.09
CA ARG A 558 27.75 7.76 -24.35
C ARG A 558 26.91 7.78 -23.08
N VAL A 559 25.75 8.42 -23.17
CA VAL A 559 24.92 8.66 -22.00
C VAL A 559 24.00 7.46 -21.73
N ARG A 560 24.01 6.95 -20.49
CA ARG A 560 23.04 5.97 -20.00
C ARG A 560 21.66 6.59 -19.85
N ASN A 561 20.63 5.82 -20.18
CA ASN A 561 19.25 6.28 -20.14
C ASN A 561 18.60 6.13 -18.76
N VAL A 562 17.70 7.05 -18.45
CA VAL A 562 16.76 6.94 -17.33
C VAL A 562 15.47 6.26 -17.80
N ALA A 563 14.82 5.53 -16.91
CA ALA A 563 13.49 4.97 -17.12
C ALA A 563 12.53 5.47 -16.05
N VAL A 564 11.31 5.79 -16.46
CA VAL A 564 10.15 5.97 -15.60
C VAL A 564 9.40 4.65 -15.52
N VAL A 565 9.15 4.17 -14.32
CA VAL A 565 8.34 2.99 -14.02
C VAL A 565 7.13 3.44 -13.22
N LYS A 566 5.93 3.21 -13.75
CA LYS A 566 4.66 3.47 -13.08
C LYS A 566 3.89 2.17 -12.87
N LEU A 567 3.44 1.92 -11.64
CA LEU A 567 2.75 0.70 -11.24
C LEU A 567 1.36 1.01 -10.71
N ASP A 568 0.39 0.12 -10.93
CA ASP A 568 -0.98 0.30 -10.41
C ASP A 568 -1.67 -1.06 -10.19
N GLY A 569 -2.46 -1.15 -9.11
CA GLY A 569 -3.22 -2.33 -8.71
C GLY A 569 -4.35 -2.70 -9.66
N ASN A 570 -4.41 -3.97 -10.06
CA ASN A 570 -5.52 -4.45 -10.88
C ASN A 570 -6.76 -4.72 -10.01
N LEU A 571 -7.87 -4.06 -10.35
CA LEU A 571 -9.19 -4.28 -9.74
C LEU A 571 -9.22 -4.08 -8.22
N MET A 572 -8.50 -3.09 -7.69
CA MET A 572 -8.47 -2.79 -6.25
C MET A 572 -9.81 -2.25 -5.74
N GLY A 573 -10.54 -1.46 -6.52
CA GLY A 573 -11.89 -1.01 -6.14
C GLY A 573 -12.85 -2.19 -5.89
N GLU A 574 -12.87 -3.18 -6.79
CA GLU A 574 -13.63 -4.41 -6.62
C GLU A 574 -13.12 -5.24 -5.43
N PHE A 575 -11.79 -5.30 -5.25
CA PHE A 575 -11.17 -6.00 -4.13
C PHE A 575 -11.66 -5.49 -2.78
N PHE A 576 -11.74 -4.17 -2.60
CA PHE A 576 -12.22 -3.55 -1.37
C PHE A 576 -13.74 -3.63 -1.25
N ALA A 577 -14.50 -3.49 -2.35
CA ALA A 577 -15.96 -3.62 -2.31
C ALA A 577 -16.43 -5.01 -1.86
N ASN A 578 -15.63 -6.06 -2.06
CA ASN A 578 -15.93 -7.43 -1.65
C ASN A 578 -15.55 -7.76 -0.20
N SER A 579 -15.21 -6.77 0.63
CA SER A 579 -14.91 -6.99 2.05
C SER A 579 -16.16 -7.36 2.84
N VAL A 580 -16.11 -8.48 3.58
CA VAL A 580 -17.31 -9.01 4.28
C VAL A 580 -17.49 -8.50 5.71
N SER A 581 -16.41 -8.06 6.36
CA SER A 581 -16.38 -7.55 7.73
C SER A 581 -15.39 -6.40 7.86
N ILE A 582 -15.42 -5.69 9.00
CA ILE A 582 -14.44 -4.64 9.32
C ILE A 582 -13.01 -5.23 9.42
N SER A 583 -12.86 -6.42 10.03
CA SER A 583 -11.55 -7.11 10.07
C SER A 583 -11.03 -7.41 8.67
N ASP A 584 -11.88 -7.90 7.76
CA ASP A 584 -11.50 -8.16 6.36
C ASP A 584 -11.05 -6.86 5.65
N MET A 585 -11.77 -5.76 5.82
CA MET A 585 -11.39 -4.47 5.23
C MET A 585 -10.02 -3.97 5.73
N ILE A 586 -9.78 -4.00 7.05
CA ILE A 586 -8.50 -3.59 7.64
C ILE A 586 -7.36 -4.46 7.11
N GLU A 587 -7.56 -5.78 7.06
CA GLU A 587 -6.56 -6.72 6.58
C GLU A 587 -6.26 -6.55 5.09
N ARG A 588 -7.27 -6.31 4.25
CA ARG A 588 -7.09 -5.96 2.82
C ARG A 588 -6.26 -4.71 2.65
N SER A 589 -6.61 -3.64 3.36
CA SER A 589 -5.93 -2.36 3.29
C SER A 589 -4.45 -2.50 3.66
N ALA A 590 -4.18 -3.15 4.79
CA ALA A 590 -2.83 -3.42 5.26
C ALA A 590 -2.03 -4.31 4.30
N ARG A 591 -2.62 -5.41 3.81
CA ARG A 591 -1.93 -6.36 2.91
C ARG A 591 -1.50 -5.71 1.61
N VAL A 592 -2.31 -4.82 1.03
CA VAL A 592 -1.97 -4.11 -0.21
C VAL A 592 -0.74 -3.22 0.00
N ASP A 593 -0.77 -2.36 1.03
CA ASP A 593 0.32 -1.42 1.30
C ASP A 593 1.64 -2.13 1.66
N ILE A 594 1.55 -3.15 2.53
CA ILE A 594 2.69 -3.98 2.93
C ILE A 594 3.26 -4.73 1.71
N ALA A 595 2.40 -5.33 0.89
CA ALA A 595 2.83 -6.10 -0.28
C ALA A 595 3.63 -5.26 -1.28
N LEU A 596 3.18 -4.04 -1.59
CA LEU A 596 3.88 -3.16 -2.55
C LEU A 596 5.25 -2.74 -2.01
N LYS A 597 5.32 -2.33 -0.75
CA LYS A 597 6.56 -1.85 -0.12
C LYS A 597 7.57 -2.99 0.09
N ASP A 598 7.11 -4.16 0.54
CA ASP A 598 7.94 -5.38 0.61
C ASP A 598 8.43 -5.81 -0.76
N ALA A 599 7.59 -5.72 -1.80
CA ALA A 599 7.98 -6.08 -3.16
C ALA A 599 9.06 -5.16 -3.72
N LEU A 600 8.97 -3.85 -3.45
CA LEU A 600 10.02 -2.90 -3.80
C LEU A 600 11.32 -3.22 -3.07
N GLU A 601 11.28 -3.41 -1.75
CA GLU A 601 12.46 -3.73 -0.94
C GLU A 601 13.14 -5.03 -1.41
N LYS A 602 12.37 -6.12 -1.57
CA LYS A 602 12.91 -7.41 -2.06
C LYS A 602 13.51 -7.29 -3.48
N SER A 603 12.93 -6.45 -4.33
CA SER A 603 13.48 -6.21 -5.68
C SER A 603 14.79 -5.43 -5.64
N LEU A 604 14.94 -4.48 -4.71
CA LEU A 604 16.21 -3.78 -4.48
C LEU A 604 17.27 -4.69 -3.85
N ILE A 605 16.86 -5.65 -3.01
CA ILE A 605 17.75 -6.71 -2.49
C ILE A 605 18.26 -7.60 -3.63
N ASP A 606 17.38 -8.02 -4.54
CA ASP A 606 17.79 -8.80 -5.73
C ASP A 606 18.77 -8.01 -6.60
N LEU A 607 18.53 -6.71 -6.80
CA LEU A 607 19.44 -5.80 -7.52
C LEU A 607 20.80 -5.73 -6.82
N PHE A 608 20.81 -5.48 -5.51
CA PHE A 608 22.03 -5.40 -4.72
C PHE A 608 22.86 -6.68 -4.81
N ASN A 609 22.23 -7.84 -4.60
CA ASN A 609 22.91 -9.13 -4.65
C ASN A 609 23.42 -9.45 -6.06
N GLY A 610 22.64 -9.10 -7.08
CA GLY A 610 22.98 -9.37 -8.48
C GLY A 610 24.19 -8.57 -8.95
N VAL A 611 24.24 -7.29 -8.61
CA VAL A 611 25.39 -6.43 -8.94
C VAL A 611 26.56 -6.70 -7.99
N GLY A 612 26.30 -6.93 -6.70
CA GLY A 612 27.33 -7.10 -5.68
C GLY A 612 28.22 -8.33 -5.88
N GLY A 613 27.71 -9.37 -6.55
CA GLY A 613 28.52 -10.50 -7.00
C GLY A 613 29.54 -10.15 -8.09
N LEU A 614 29.43 -8.98 -8.73
CA LEU A 614 30.32 -8.49 -9.77
C LEU A 614 31.12 -7.26 -9.32
N ASP A 615 30.46 -6.30 -8.69
CA ASP A 615 31.02 -5.03 -8.23
C ASP A 615 30.25 -4.55 -6.98
N PRO A 616 30.80 -4.77 -5.76
CA PRO A 616 30.14 -4.37 -4.51
C PRO A 616 29.85 -2.88 -4.40
N GLU A 617 30.70 -2.02 -4.98
CA GLU A 617 30.54 -0.58 -4.89
C GLU A 617 29.46 -0.09 -5.88
N ASP A 618 29.47 -0.60 -7.12
CA ASP A 618 28.40 -0.29 -8.08
C ASP A 618 27.05 -0.91 -7.69
N ALA A 619 27.03 -1.93 -6.82
CA ALA A 619 25.79 -2.44 -6.21
C ALA A 619 25.13 -1.38 -5.31
N ILE A 620 25.93 -0.75 -4.44
CA ILE A 620 25.46 0.36 -3.59
C ILE A 620 25.01 1.53 -4.46
N ARG A 621 25.80 1.90 -5.49
CA ARG A 621 25.42 2.97 -6.43
C ARG A 621 24.10 2.68 -7.13
N SER A 622 23.89 1.45 -7.60
CA SER A 622 22.68 1.07 -8.35
C SER A 622 21.42 1.15 -7.50
N VAL A 623 21.49 0.69 -6.25
CA VAL A 623 20.37 0.83 -5.31
C VAL A 623 20.16 2.29 -4.93
N ALA A 624 21.23 3.04 -4.66
CA ALA A 624 21.18 4.47 -4.38
C ALA A 624 20.54 5.27 -5.53
N SER A 625 20.83 4.94 -6.80
CA SER A 625 20.18 5.54 -7.98
C SER A 625 18.66 5.31 -7.99
N CYS A 626 18.21 4.08 -7.70
CA CYS A 626 16.78 3.77 -7.61
C CYS A 626 16.12 4.49 -6.44
N PHE A 627 16.78 4.55 -5.28
CA PHE A 627 16.31 5.28 -4.11
C PHE A 627 16.16 6.79 -4.37
N LEU A 628 17.17 7.38 -5.00
CA LEU A 628 17.14 8.79 -5.41
C LEU A 628 15.95 9.08 -6.33
N GLY A 629 15.68 8.16 -7.27
CA GLY A 629 14.59 8.29 -8.24
C GLY A 629 13.20 7.87 -7.76
N LEU A 630 13.03 7.27 -6.56
CA LEU A 630 11.72 6.92 -6.02
C LEU A 630 10.90 8.18 -5.70
N LEU A 631 9.82 8.44 -6.43
CA LEU A 631 8.98 9.62 -6.21
C LEU A 631 7.91 9.37 -5.15
N TYR A 632 7.15 8.28 -5.29
CA TYR A 632 6.19 7.81 -4.29
C TYR A 632 5.92 6.30 -4.43
N ALA A 633 5.51 5.66 -3.33
CA ALA A 633 4.98 4.30 -3.30
C ALA A 633 4.04 4.13 -2.09
N GLY A 634 2.76 3.88 -2.34
CA GLY A 634 1.76 3.77 -1.27
C GLY A 634 0.45 3.18 -1.78
N GLY A 635 -0.19 2.36 -0.94
CA GLY A 635 -1.36 1.59 -1.38
C GLY A 635 -0.98 0.67 -2.53
N ASP A 636 -1.63 0.84 -3.68
CA ASP A 636 -1.46 0.04 -4.88
C ASP A 636 -0.78 0.78 -6.06
N ASP A 637 -0.35 2.03 -5.88
CA ASP A 637 0.32 2.86 -6.90
C ASP A 637 1.75 3.22 -6.49
N ALA A 638 2.65 3.27 -7.46
CA ALA A 638 4.02 3.73 -7.28
C ALA A 638 4.60 4.35 -8.56
N LEU A 639 5.48 5.33 -8.36
CA LEU A 639 6.23 6.00 -9.41
C LEU A 639 7.72 6.08 -9.06
N LEU A 640 8.54 5.51 -9.93
CA LEU A 640 9.98 5.37 -9.75
C LEU A 640 10.72 5.83 -11.02
N LEU A 641 11.77 6.62 -10.82
CA LEU A 641 12.84 6.84 -11.79
C LEU A 641 14.00 5.90 -11.47
N CYS A 642 14.53 5.21 -12.47
CA CYS A 642 15.65 4.28 -12.25
C CYS A 642 16.51 4.15 -13.51
N PRO A 643 17.70 3.52 -13.41
CA PRO A 643 18.49 3.21 -14.59
C PRO A 643 17.71 2.32 -15.57
N SER A 644 17.77 2.65 -16.86
CA SER A 644 17.01 1.93 -17.89
C SER A 644 17.30 0.42 -17.91
N TRP A 645 18.57 0.04 -17.70
CA TRP A 645 19.04 -1.35 -17.72
C TRP A 645 18.40 -2.27 -16.68
N CYS A 646 17.99 -1.75 -15.52
CA CYS A 646 17.34 -2.57 -14.49
C CYS A 646 15.82 -2.43 -14.49
N SER A 647 15.24 -1.47 -15.21
CA SER A 647 13.83 -1.06 -15.06
C SER A 647 12.81 -2.16 -15.38
N ILE A 648 12.97 -2.91 -16.48
CA ILE A 648 12.08 -4.02 -16.84
C ILE A 648 12.16 -5.16 -15.81
N ILE A 649 13.37 -5.47 -15.33
CA ILE A 649 13.61 -6.52 -14.34
C ILE A 649 12.99 -6.09 -13.00
N LEU A 650 13.26 -4.87 -12.53
CA LEU A 650 12.66 -4.30 -11.32
C LEU A 650 11.13 -4.37 -11.39
N ALA A 651 10.51 -3.89 -12.47
CA ALA A 651 9.07 -3.95 -12.67
C ALA A 651 8.51 -5.38 -12.55
N GLN A 652 9.18 -6.34 -13.19
CA GLN A 652 8.78 -7.74 -13.14
C GLN A 652 8.89 -8.32 -11.71
N ARG A 653 9.99 -8.04 -11.00
CA ARG A 653 10.22 -8.52 -9.64
C ARG A 653 9.21 -7.92 -8.66
N ILE A 654 8.93 -6.62 -8.78
CA ILE A 654 7.92 -5.95 -7.95
C ILE A 654 6.53 -6.58 -8.19
N ALA A 655 6.12 -6.73 -9.45
CA ALA A 655 4.84 -7.36 -9.79
C ALA A 655 4.74 -8.80 -9.27
N HIS A 656 5.83 -9.57 -9.38
CA HIS A 656 5.90 -10.94 -8.87
C HIS A 656 5.78 -10.99 -7.35
N TYR A 657 6.61 -10.26 -6.61
CA TYR A 657 6.58 -10.27 -5.14
C TYR A 657 5.27 -9.71 -4.59
N PHE A 658 4.68 -8.70 -5.24
CA PHE A 658 3.37 -8.19 -4.87
C PHE A 658 2.31 -9.29 -5.01
N ALA A 659 2.27 -9.97 -6.16
CA ALA A 659 1.32 -11.05 -6.39
C ALA A 659 1.50 -12.20 -5.38
N GLU A 660 2.74 -12.60 -5.07
CA GLU A 660 3.01 -13.61 -4.03
C GLU A 660 2.52 -13.16 -2.65
N SER A 661 2.82 -11.93 -2.26
CA SER A 661 2.37 -11.34 -0.98
C SER A 661 0.85 -11.17 -0.90
N MET A 662 0.16 -11.08 -2.05
CA MET A 662 -1.30 -11.05 -2.15
C MET A 662 -1.90 -12.44 -2.42
N GLY A 663 -1.15 -13.54 -2.23
CA GLY A 663 -1.69 -14.89 -2.43
C GLY A 663 -2.12 -15.17 -3.88
N ARG A 664 -1.60 -14.39 -4.84
CA ARG A 664 -1.94 -14.37 -6.27
C ARG A 664 -3.40 -14.02 -6.58
N VAL A 665 -4.17 -13.49 -5.62
CA VAL A 665 -5.55 -13.04 -5.89
C VAL A 665 -5.59 -11.64 -6.50
N ARG A 666 -4.52 -10.86 -6.36
CA ARG A 666 -4.36 -9.52 -6.95
C ARG A 666 -2.95 -9.32 -7.52
N THR A 667 -2.85 -8.47 -8.53
CA THR A 667 -1.65 -8.27 -9.35
C THR A 667 -1.45 -6.79 -9.67
N LEU A 668 -0.28 -6.44 -10.22
CA LEU A 668 0.05 -5.10 -10.68
C LEU A 668 0.09 -5.03 -12.22
N SER A 669 -0.26 -3.87 -12.76
CA SER A 669 0.08 -3.50 -14.13
C SER A 669 1.19 -2.46 -14.11
N VAL A 670 2.08 -2.49 -15.11
CA VAL A 670 3.29 -1.65 -15.14
C VAL A 670 3.51 -1.00 -16.51
N GLY A 671 3.72 0.31 -16.52
CA GLY A 671 4.14 1.08 -17.69
C GLY A 671 5.57 1.58 -17.54
N ILE A 672 6.41 1.39 -18.57
CA ILE A 672 7.83 1.75 -18.52
C ILE A 672 8.24 2.59 -19.75
N ALA A 673 8.69 3.81 -19.53
CA ALA A 673 9.19 4.69 -20.60
C ALA A 673 10.65 5.06 -20.35
N SER A 674 11.51 5.04 -21.37
CA SER A 674 12.93 5.37 -21.21
C SER A 674 13.48 6.26 -22.32
N ALA A 675 14.34 7.19 -21.92
CA ALA A 675 15.05 8.12 -22.80
C ALA A 675 16.34 8.63 -22.13
N PRO A 676 17.18 9.41 -22.85
CA PRO A 676 18.37 10.02 -22.25
C PRO A 676 18.01 10.93 -21.06
N PRO A 677 18.93 11.15 -20.09
CA PRO A 677 18.69 11.95 -18.89
C PRO A 677 18.27 13.40 -19.16
N ARG A 678 18.68 13.96 -20.30
CA ARG A 678 18.31 15.32 -20.74
C ARG A 678 16.88 15.41 -21.30
N HIS A 679 16.21 14.28 -21.49
CA HIS A 679 14.83 14.26 -21.97
C HIS A 679 13.88 14.84 -20.90
N ASP A 680 12.81 15.48 -21.34
CA ASP A 680 11.78 15.97 -20.43
C ASP A 680 11.16 14.80 -19.63
N VAL A 681 11.34 14.83 -18.30
CA VAL A 681 10.85 13.79 -17.40
C VAL A 681 9.32 13.72 -17.40
N TRP A 682 8.64 14.84 -17.64
CA TRP A 682 7.18 14.91 -17.65
C TRP A 682 6.57 14.21 -18.86
N ALA A 683 7.15 14.45 -20.05
CA ALA A 683 6.83 13.69 -21.24
C ALA A 683 7.01 12.17 -21.01
N LEU A 684 8.08 11.75 -20.30
CA LEU A 684 8.28 10.33 -19.97
C LEU A 684 7.25 9.78 -18.98
N ILE A 685 6.87 10.54 -17.95
CA ILE A 685 5.83 10.13 -16.99
C ILE A 685 4.47 9.98 -17.70
N ASP A 686 4.15 10.89 -18.63
CA ASP A 686 2.95 10.82 -19.44
C ASP A 686 2.97 9.62 -20.41
N ALA A 687 4.13 9.34 -21.03
CA ALA A 687 4.34 8.13 -21.84
C ALA A 687 4.19 6.84 -21.02
N ALA A 688 4.80 6.78 -19.83
CA ALA A 688 4.67 5.63 -18.92
C ALA A 688 3.21 5.42 -18.48
N SER A 689 2.46 6.50 -18.28
CA SER A 689 1.02 6.42 -17.97
C SER A 689 0.22 5.81 -19.13
N ALA A 690 0.50 6.21 -20.38
CA ALA A 690 -0.13 5.61 -21.56
C ALA A 690 0.18 4.11 -21.70
N LEU A 691 1.41 3.72 -21.40
CA LEU A 691 1.84 2.33 -21.42
C LEU A 691 1.20 1.52 -20.28
N LEU A 692 1.02 2.11 -19.10
CA LEU A 692 0.31 1.49 -18.00
C LEU A 692 -1.17 1.23 -18.35
N ASP A 693 -1.84 2.20 -18.97
CA ASP A 693 -3.22 2.05 -19.46
C ASP A 693 -3.31 0.90 -20.48
N ASP A 694 -2.33 0.80 -21.36
CA ASP A 694 -2.20 -0.27 -22.34
C ASP A 694 -1.97 -1.66 -21.68
N ALA A 695 -1.12 -1.72 -20.65
CA ALA A 695 -0.81 -2.91 -19.86
C ALA A 695 -1.99 -3.44 -19.04
N LYS A 696 -2.82 -2.54 -18.49
CA LYS A 696 -4.03 -2.89 -17.72
C LYS A 696 -5.03 -3.75 -18.50
N ARG A 697 -4.99 -3.71 -19.84
CA ARG A 697 -5.89 -4.51 -20.69
C ARG A 697 -5.66 -6.02 -20.55
N VAL A 698 -4.42 -6.46 -20.37
CA VAL A 698 -4.08 -7.87 -20.14
C VAL A 698 -3.86 -8.18 -18.65
N GLY A 699 -3.39 -7.20 -17.87
CA GLY A 699 -3.10 -7.40 -16.45
C GLY A 699 -4.33 -7.61 -15.57
N ARG A 700 -5.51 -7.17 -16.02
CA ARG A 700 -6.80 -7.38 -15.33
C ARG A 700 -7.44 -8.74 -15.61
N GLU A 701 -6.90 -9.51 -16.55
CA GLU A 701 -7.39 -10.87 -16.82
C GLU A 701 -6.97 -11.82 -15.70
N GLN A 702 -7.87 -12.73 -15.34
CA GLN A 702 -7.63 -13.71 -14.28
C GLN A 702 -6.47 -14.63 -14.66
N GLY A 703 -5.51 -14.82 -13.74
CA GLY A 703 -4.34 -15.69 -13.97
C GLY A 703 -3.21 -15.05 -14.78
N SER A 704 -3.34 -13.79 -15.23
CA SER A 704 -2.28 -13.08 -15.98
C SER A 704 -0.99 -12.86 -15.19
N GLY A 705 -1.07 -12.84 -13.85
CA GLY A 705 0.03 -12.43 -12.97
C GLY A 705 0.34 -10.93 -13.05
N GLY A 706 -0.48 -10.14 -13.77
CA GLY A 706 -0.24 -8.73 -14.03
C GLY A 706 0.12 -8.44 -15.49
N GLY A 707 0.28 -7.15 -15.82
CA GLY A 707 0.55 -6.68 -17.18
C GLY A 707 1.76 -5.76 -17.25
N VAL A 708 2.47 -5.73 -18.37
CA VAL A 708 3.59 -4.83 -18.60
C VAL A 708 3.67 -4.34 -20.05
N ALA A 709 3.90 -3.05 -20.22
CA ALA A 709 4.20 -2.45 -21.51
C ALA A 709 5.33 -1.42 -21.37
N PHE A 710 6.18 -1.37 -22.37
CA PHE A 710 7.40 -0.55 -22.33
C PHE A 710 7.76 0.05 -23.70
N ASP A 711 8.31 1.27 -23.72
CA ASP A 711 8.84 1.93 -24.92
C ASP A 711 10.11 2.74 -24.60
N TYR A 712 10.92 2.98 -25.63
CA TYR A 712 12.25 3.54 -25.53
C TYR A 712 12.56 4.46 -26.72
N ILE A 713 13.22 5.59 -26.45
CA ILE A 713 13.79 6.46 -27.50
C ILE A 713 15.22 6.88 -27.18
N GLU A 714 15.98 7.21 -28.24
CA GLU A 714 17.33 7.82 -28.13
C GLU A 714 17.32 9.29 -28.56
N GLY A 715 16.29 9.72 -29.28
CA GLY A 715 16.10 11.08 -29.75
C GLY A 715 14.64 11.37 -30.06
N GLY A 716 14.29 12.66 -30.12
CA GLY A 716 12.91 13.13 -30.18
C GLY A 716 12.26 13.24 -28.81
N VAL A 717 10.93 13.34 -28.78
CA VAL A 717 10.15 13.47 -27.54
C VAL A 717 9.17 12.30 -27.42
N LEU A 718 9.31 11.51 -26.34
CA LEU A 718 8.40 10.43 -26.00
C LEU A 718 7.34 10.95 -25.02
N THR A 719 6.11 11.15 -25.53
CA THR A 719 4.91 11.55 -24.78
C THR A 719 3.86 10.44 -24.79
N ARG A 720 2.72 10.61 -24.08
CA ARG A 720 1.57 9.70 -24.20
C ARG A 720 1.16 9.45 -25.64
N SER A 721 1.01 10.52 -26.43
CA SER A 721 0.59 10.43 -27.83
C SER A 721 1.61 9.68 -28.68
N THR A 722 2.91 9.98 -28.52
CA THR A 722 3.97 9.32 -29.29
C THR A 722 4.08 7.83 -28.94
N ALA A 723 4.01 7.48 -27.64
CA ALA A 723 4.05 6.09 -27.18
C ALA A 723 2.83 5.31 -27.70
N ALA A 724 1.63 5.86 -27.56
CA ALA A 724 0.40 5.24 -28.04
C ALA A 724 0.42 5.02 -29.57
N TRP A 725 0.86 6.04 -30.33
CA TRP A 725 0.98 5.94 -31.79
C TRP A 725 2.00 4.88 -32.22
N ARG A 726 3.19 4.85 -31.61
CA ARG A 726 4.22 3.83 -31.90
C ARG A 726 3.72 2.41 -31.63
N LYS A 727 2.97 2.22 -30.54
CA LYS A 727 2.34 0.92 -30.22
C LYS A 727 1.27 0.54 -31.22
N ALA A 728 0.39 1.47 -31.59
CA ALA A 728 -0.63 1.24 -32.60
C ALA A 728 0.00 0.86 -33.95
N LEU A 729 1.04 1.58 -34.37
CA LEU A 729 1.77 1.27 -35.61
C LEU A 729 2.47 -0.09 -35.53
N ALA A 730 3.10 -0.43 -34.41
CA ALA A 730 3.72 -1.72 -34.22
C ALA A 730 2.70 -2.87 -34.28
N ARG A 731 1.50 -2.69 -33.71
CA ARG A 731 0.39 -3.66 -33.81
C ARG A 731 -0.11 -3.82 -35.24
N GLN A 732 -0.32 -2.71 -35.94
CA GLN A 732 -0.74 -2.71 -37.34
C GLN A 732 0.25 -3.47 -38.23
N ARG A 733 1.54 -3.43 -37.89
CA ARG A 733 2.60 -4.16 -38.61
C ARG A 733 2.84 -5.58 -38.10
N HIS A 734 2.07 -6.04 -37.10
CA HIS A 734 2.31 -7.28 -36.34
C HIS A 734 3.78 -7.41 -35.87
N ALA A 735 4.36 -6.30 -35.43
CA ALA A 735 5.74 -6.19 -34.99
C ALA A 735 5.89 -6.22 -33.45
N THR A 736 4.78 -6.34 -32.71
CA THR A 736 4.74 -6.34 -31.24
C THR A 736 3.74 -7.35 -30.70
N LEU A 737 4.12 -8.00 -29.60
CA LEU A 737 3.30 -8.81 -28.71
C LEU A 737 2.76 -7.98 -27.52
N GLN A 738 3.16 -6.71 -27.38
CA GLN A 738 2.79 -5.89 -26.24
C GLN A 738 1.31 -5.46 -26.26
N PRO A 739 0.66 -5.39 -25.09
CA PRO A 739 1.21 -5.57 -23.75
C PRO A 739 1.46 -7.04 -23.40
N PHE A 740 2.48 -7.32 -22.57
CA PHE A 740 2.74 -8.67 -22.08
C PHE A 740 2.00 -8.91 -20.76
N THR A 741 1.53 -10.13 -20.53
CA THR A 741 1.33 -10.61 -19.17
C THR A 741 2.69 -10.82 -18.50
N ILE A 742 2.78 -10.82 -17.17
CA ILE A 742 4.07 -11.05 -16.48
C ILE A 742 4.66 -12.43 -16.84
N GLN A 743 3.80 -13.45 -16.98
CA GLN A 743 4.23 -14.75 -17.47
C GLN A 743 4.68 -14.71 -18.94
N GLY A 744 3.94 -14.02 -19.81
CA GLY A 744 4.31 -13.85 -21.22
C GLY A 744 5.66 -13.14 -21.39
N LEU A 745 5.97 -12.17 -20.51
CA LEU A 745 7.29 -11.53 -20.49
C LEU A 745 8.40 -12.53 -20.11
N ARG A 746 8.18 -13.40 -19.12
CA ARG A 746 9.13 -14.47 -18.74
C ARG A 746 9.41 -15.42 -19.91
N GLU A 747 8.37 -15.85 -20.60
CA GLU A 747 8.48 -16.72 -21.77
C GLU A 747 9.24 -16.02 -22.92
N PHE A 748 8.98 -14.73 -23.12
CA PHE A 748 9.70 -13.91 -24.11
C PHE A 748 11.20 -13.84 -23.82
N PHE A 749 11.59 -13.57 -22.57
CA PHE A 749 12.98 -13.56 -22.12
C PHE A 749 13.65 -14.94 -22.26
N ALA A 750 12.95 -16.00 -21.85
CA ALA A 750 13.46 -17.37 -21.94
C ALA A 750 13.75 -17.79 -23.39
N LYS A 751 12.89 -17.43 -24.36
CA LYS A 751 13.10 -17.70 -25.79
C LYS A 751 14.32 -16.99 -26.37
N LEU A 752 14.71 -15.85 -25.78
CA LEU A 752 15.92 -15.11 -26.12
C LEU A 752 17.16 -15.59 -25.35
N GLU A 753 17.00 -16.51 -24.40
CA GLU A 753 18.03 -16.97 -23.45
C GLU A 753 18.58 -15.83 -22.58
N ILE A 754 17.69 -14.92 -22.16
CA ILE A 754 18.00 -13.83 -21.25
C ILE A 754 17.37 -14.16 -19.89
N PRO A 755 18.12 -14.13 -18.77
CA PRO A 755 17.54 -14.34 -17.45
C PRO A 755 16.62 -13.17 -17.08
N LEU A 756 15.45 -13.48 -16.51
CA LEU A 756 14.51 -12.48 -15.99
C LEU A 756 14.28 -12.59 -14.47
N ASP A 757 14.53 -13.76 -13.88
CA ASP A 757 14.30 -13.98 -12.46
C ASP A 757 15.59 -13.81 -11.65
N GLY A 758 15.42 -13.34 -10.41
CA GLY A 758 16.45 -13.33 -9.37
C GLY A 758 17.64 -12.39 -9.61
N PRO A 759 18.64 -12.45 -8.72
CA PRO A 759 19.87 -11.65 -8.81
C PRO A 759 20.63 -11.79 -10.14
N GLN A 760 20.57 -12.97 -10.78
CA GLN A 760 21.23 -13.24 -12.05
C GLN A 760 20.72 -12.39 -13.22
N ALA A 761 19.44 -11.98 -13.19
CA ALA A 761 18.89 -11.09 -14.21
C ALA A 761 19.54 -9.71 -14.13
N PHE A 762 19.69 -9.18 -12.91
CA PHE A 762 20.39 -7.92 -12.67
C PHE A 762 21.87 -7.99 -13.03
N ALA A 763 22.55 -9.08 -12.69
CA ALA A 763 23.95 -9.30 -13.08
C ALA A 763 24.12 -9.26 -14.61
N TYR A 764 23.23 -9.93 -15.35
CA TYR A 764 23.24 -9.95 -16.80
C TYR A 764 23.06 -8.56 -17.41
N ALA A 765 22.03 -7.82 -16.97
CA ALA A 765 21.73 -6.48 -17.48
C ALA A 765 22.79 -5.45 -17.07
N TYR A 766 23.36 -5.61 -15.87
CA TYR A 766 24.48 -4.80 -15.42
C TYR A 766 25.67 -4.97 -16.36
N GLN A 767 26.10 -6.21 -16.66
CA GLN A 767 27.20 -6.45 -17.60
C GLN A 767 26.91 -5.87 -18.99
N ALA A 768 25.69 -6.03 -19.51
CA ALA A 768 25.31 -5.50 -20.82
C ALA A 768 25.37 -3.96 -20.92
N SER A 769 25.12 -3.27 -19.79
CA SER A 769 25.02 -1.80 -19.72
C SER A 769 26.30 -1.06 -19.34
N ARG A 770 27.41 -1.77 -19.06
CA ARG A 770 28.71 -1.15 -18.77
C ARG A 770 29.50 -0.83 -20.04
N GLU A 771 30.50 0.02 -19.85
CA GLU A 771 31.52 0.30 -20.86
C GLU A 771 32.45 -0.91 -21.06
N GLY A 772 33.10 -0.95 -22.23
CA GLY A 772 33.82 -2.15 -22.67
C GLY A 772 32.90 -3.17 -23.35
N GLU A 773 33.54 -4.13 -24.01
CA GLU A 773 32.88 -5.21 -24.72
C GLU A 773 32.96 -6.48 -23.86
N ASN A 774 31.83 -7.15 -23.66
CA ASN A 774 31.75 -8.43 -22.94
C ASN A 774 30.76 -9.36 -23.64
N ASP A 775 30.74 -10.63 -23.26
CA ASP A 775 29.95 -11.65 -23.95
C ASP A 775 28.45 -11.36 -23.93
N ARG A 776 27.93 -10.75 -22.86
CA ARG A 776 26.49 -10.38 -22.76
C ARG A 776 26.16 -9.25 -23.73
N LYS A 777 27.00 -8.22 -23.78
CA LYS A 777 26.86 -7.09 -24.71
C LYS A 777 27.01 -7.53 -26.17
N LYS A 778 28.01 -8.37 -26.47
CA LYS A 778 28.19 -8.99 -27.81
C LYS A 778 26.97 -9.79 -28.21
N HIS A 779 26.43 -10.59 -27.29
CA HIS A 779 25.23 -11.39 -27.53
C HIS A 779 24.02 -10.52 -27.92
N LEU A 780 23.73 -9.49 -27.11
CA LEU A 780 22.62 -8.58 -27.35
C LEU A 780 22.81 -7.72 -28.62
N LYS A 781 24.00 -7.15 -28.84
CA LYS A 781 24.34 -6.44 -30.09
C LYS A 781 24.14 -7.35 -31.31
N GLY A 782 24.60 -8.60 -31.22
CA GLY A 782 24.44 -9.58 -32.28
C GLY A 782 22.97 -9.88 -32.59
N LEU A 783 22.13 -10.08 -31.56
CA LEU A 783 20.69 -10.28 -31.74
C LEU A 783 20.02 -9.06 -32.38
N ARG A 784 20.29 -7.87 -31.86
CA ARG A 784 19.73 -6.60 -32.37
C ARG A 784 20.12 -6.36 -33.82
N GLN A 785 21.39 -6.62 -34.17
CA GLN A 785 21.88 -6.50 -35.54
C GLN A 785 21.08 -7.41 -36.48
N LYS A 786 20.79 -8.67 -36.08
CA LYS A 786 19.97 -9.58 -36.88
C LYS A 786 18.51 -9.13 -37.02
N VAL A 787 17.95 -8.48 -36.01
CA VAL A 787 16.63 -7.84 -36.10
C VAL A 787 16.63 -6.74 -37.16
N ILE A 788 17.61 -5.84 -37.13
CA ILE A 788 17.74 -4.72 -38.09
C ILE A 788 17.92 -5.24 -39.52
N GLU A 789 18.83 -6.19 -39.72
CA GLU A 789 19.09 -6.83 -41.02
C GLU A 789 17.81 -7.48 -41.57
N SER A 790 17.08 -8.22 -40.73
CA SER A 790 15.87 -8.92 -41.14
C SER A 790 14.72 -7.96 -41.44
N ALA A 791 14.56 -6.89 -40.66
CA ALA A 791 13.47 -5.92 -40.81
C ALA A 791 13.46 -5.20 -42.16
N GLY A 792 14.61 -5.07 -42.82
CA GLY A 792 14.75 -4.46 -44.16
C GLY A 792 14.40 -5.40 -45.33
N VAL A 793 14.29 -6.71 -45.09
CA VAL A 793 14.10 -7.72 -46.15
C VAL A 793 12.77 -7.57 -46.92
N PRO A 794 11.62 -7.28 -46.28
CA PRO A 794 10.37 -7.09 -47.02
C PRO A 794 10.40 -5.92 -47.99
N GLN A 795 11.09 -4.83 -47.63
CA GLN A 795 11.21 -3.63 -48.46
C GLN A 795 12.02 -3.89 -49.74
N THR A 796 13.00 -4.80 -49.67
CA THR A 796 13.82 -5.20 -50.82
C THR A 796 13.09 -6.15 -51.78
N ILE A 797 12.14 -6.95 -51.27
CA ILE A 797 11.39 -7.92 -52.08
C ILE A 797 10.15 -7.28 -52.73
N GLY A 798 9.59 -6.21 -52.15
CA GLY A 798 8.58 -5.38 -52.82
C GLY A 798 7.20 -6.03 -52.99
N MET A 799 6.74 -6.82 -52.00
CA MET A 799 5.42 -7.45 -52.00
C MET A 799 4.54 -6.94 -50.85
N PRO A 800 3.71 -5.91 -51.09
CA PRO A 800 2.82 -5.34 -50.09
C PRO A 800 1.85 -6.39 -49.53
N GLY A 801 1.68 -6.42 -48.21
CA GLY A 801 0.76 -7.33 -47.50
C GLY A 801 1.31 -8.74 -47.25
N GLN A 802 2.54 -9.06 -47.66
CA GLN A 802 3.21 -10.34 -47.37
C GLN A 802 4.45 -10.20 -46.49
N GLU A 803 4.66 -9.03 -45.90
CA GLU A 803 5.91 -8.65 -45.23
C GLU A 803 6.29 -9.66 -44.13
N ASN A 804 5.34 -10.05 -43.29
CA ASN A 804 5.64 -10.98 -42.19
C ASN A 804 5.87 -12.42 -42.65
N ARG A 805 5.23 -12.87 -43.74
CA ARG A 805 5.51 -14.20 -44.31
C ARG A 805 6.91 -14.26 -44.90
N ILE A 806 7.32 -13.17 -45.54
CA ILE A 806 8.68 -12.98 -46.05
C ILE A 806 9.67 -13.00 -44.88
N LEU A 807 9.38 -12.28 -43.79
CA LEU A 807 10.23 -12.29 -42.59
C LEU A 807 10.37 -13.69 -41.99
N VAL A 808 9.27 -14.43 -41.79
CA VAL A 808 9.34 -15.79 -41.24
C VAL A 808 10.14 -16.73 -42.15
N THR A 809 9.92 -16.65 -43.46
CA THR A 809 10.66 -17.46 -44.44
C THR A 809 12.15 -17.11 -44.43
N HIS A 810 12.48 -15.82 -44.34
CA HIS A 810 13.85 -15.35 -44.21
C HIS A 810 14.50 -15.86 -42.93
N LEU A 811 13.84 -15.70 -41.77
CA LEU A 811 14.33 -16.20 -40.49
C LEU A 811 14.56 -17.72 -40.52
N ALA A 812 13.62 -18.49 -41.05
CA ALA A 812 13.73 -19.94 -41.20
C ALA A 812 14.89 -20.33 -42.13
N ARG A 813 15.09 -19.60 -43.23
CA ARG A 813 16.23 -19.83 -44.14
C ARG A 813 17.55 -19.54 -43.44
N MET A 814 17.67 -18.38 -42.78
CA MET A 814 18.91 -17.97 -42.12
C MET A 814 19.26 -18.87 -40.93
N ALA A 815 18.26 -19.38 -40.22
CA ALA A 815 18.41 -20.39 -39.18
C ALA A 815 18.99 -21.73 -39.70
N ASN A 816 18.93 -22.00 -41.00
CA ASN A 816 19.46 -23.22 -41.63
C ASN A 816 20.78 -23.02 -42.38
N VAL A 817 21.06 -21.81 -42.89
CA VAL A 817 22.16 -21.55 -43.84
C VAL A 817 23.37 -20.83 -43.21
N GLY A 818 23.20 -20.12 -42.09
CA GLY A 818 24.29 -19.36 -41.44
C GLY A 818 25.39 -20.22 -40.81
N ASN A 819 26.46 -19.58 -40.32
CA ASN A 819 27.40 -20.24 -39.41
C ASN A 819 26.70 -20.57 -38.06
N ASP A 820 27.28 -21.44 -37.23
CA ASP A 820 26.59 -21.94 -36.02
C ASP A 820 26.18 -20.84 -35.03
N GLU A 821 26.99 -19.77 -34.92
CA GLU A 821 26.67 -18.62 -34.08
C GLU A 821 25.48 -17.81 -34.63
N GLU A 822 25.45 -17.58 -35.95
CA GLU A 822 24.34 -16.89 -36.63
C GLU A 822 23.06 -17.72 -36.60
N LYS A 823 23.14 -19.03 -36.86
CA LYS A 823 22.01 -19.95 -36.75
C LYS A 823 21.35 -19.85 -35.39
N GLY A 824 22.15 -19.86 -34.32
CA GLY A 824 21.65 -19.72 -32.95
C GLY A 824 20.84 -18.44 -32.74
N LYS A 825 21.29 -17.29 -33.27
CA LYS A 825 20.58 -16.00 -33.16
C LYS A 825 19.27 -16.00 -33.96
N TYR A 826 19.28 -16.48 -35.20
CA TYR A 826 18.07 -16.57 -36.03
C TYR A 826 17.05 -17.58 -35.48
N LEU A 827 17.51 -18.70 -34.92
CA LEU A 827 16.65 -19.68 -34.22
C LEU A 827 15.93 -19.04 -33.03
N LYS A 828 16.61 -18.23 -32.22
CA LYS A 828 15.99 -17.48 -31.11
C LYS A 828 14.90 -16.53 -31.61
N LEU A 829 15.17 -15.76 -32.66
CA LEU A 829 14.16 -14.87 -33.26
C LEU A 829 12.98 -15.66 -33.85
N LEU A 830 13.25 -16.81 -34.48
CA LEU A 830 12.21 -17.67 -35.05
C LEU A 830 11.30 -18.25 -33.96
N ARG A 831 11.82 -18.62 -32.78
CA ARG A 831 11.03 -19.10 -31.62
C ARG A 831 10.03 -18.05 -31.09
N LEU A 832 10.27 -16.77 -31.38
CA LEU A 832 9.38 -15.68 -30.99
C LEU A 832 8.23 -15.48 -31.97
N VAL A 833 8.30 -16.05 -33.18
CA VAL A 833 7.21 -15.96 -34.15
C VAL A 833 5.97 -16.65 -33.58
N SER A 834 4.86 -15.94 -33.60
CA SER A 834 3.55 -16.47 -33.25
C SER A 834 2.57 -16.23 -34.41
N THR A 835 1.38 -16.82 -34.33
CA THR A 835 0.30 -16.57 -35.29
C THR A 835 -0.69 -15.57 -34.69
N SER A 836 -1.05 -14.52 -35.42
CA SER A 836 -2.12 -13.61 -35.01
C SER A 836 -3.48 -14.32 -35.06
N SER A 837 -4.32 -14.06 -34.07
CA SER A 837 -5.73 -14.49 -34.03
C SER A 837 -6.53 -13.87 -35.19
N ASP A 838 -6.22 -12.63 -35.54
CA ASP A 838 -6.77 -11.97 -36.72
C ASP A 838 -5.99 -12.42 -37.97
N HIS A 839 -6.61 -13.31 -38.74
CA HIS A 839 -6.26 -13.65 -40.13
C HIS A 839 -5.10 -14.65 -40.34
N GLY A 840 -4.57 -15.26 -39.27
CA GLY A 840 -3.53 -16.29 -39.38
C GLY A 840 -2.20 -15.79 -39.97
N MET A 841 -1.97 -14.48 -39.91
CA MET A 841 -0.71 -13.87 -40.33
C MET A 841 0.35 -14.09 -39.25
N PRO A 842 1.59 -14.42 -39.62
CA PRO A 842 2.66 -14.52 -38.64
C PRO A 842 2.95 -13.14 -38.03
N LEU A 843 3.17 -13.13 -36.72
CA LEU A 843 3.59 -11.98 -35.93
C LEU A 843 5.08 -12.16 -35.61
N VAL A 844 5.86 -11.13 -35.93
CA VAL A 844 7.31 -11.15 -35.75
C VAL A 844 7.69 -9.99 -34.81
N PRO A 845 7.94 -10.23 -33.51
CA PRO A 845 8.00 -9.17 -32.49
C PRO A 845 9.31 -8.36 -32.48
N PHE A 846 9.81 -7.97 -33.64
CA PHE A 846 11.06 -7.24 -33.81
C PHE A 846 11.08 -5.91 -33.07
N PHE A 847 9.95 -5.21 -32.97
CA PHE A 847 9.87 -3.97 -32.19
C PHE A 847 10.16 -4.24 -30.71
N ASP A 848 9.58 -5.30 -30.16
CA ASP A 848 9.78 -5.65 -28.74
C ASP A 848 11.21 -6.09 -28.46
N VAL A 849 11.82 -6.87 -29.36
CA VAL A 849 13.22 -7.31 -29.22
C VAL A 849 14.18 -6.11 -29.26
N ASP A 850 14.03 -5.20 -30.24
CA ASP A 850 14.90 -4.02 -30.33
C ASP A 850 14.78 -3.12 -29.09
N VAL A 851 13.55 -2.83 -28.67
CA VAL A 851 13.29 -2.01 -27.49
C VAL A 851 13.81 -2.69 -26.22
N LEU A 852 13.57 -3.99 -26.03
CA LEU A 852 14.09 -4.74 -24.88
C LEU A 852 15.62 -4.68 -24.80
N ILE A 853 16.30 -4.92 -25.92
CA ILE A 853 17.77 -4.90 -25.95
C ILE A 853 18.31 -3.52 -25.58
N LYS A 854 17.67 -2.44 -26.06
CA LYS A 854 18.03 -1.06 -25.70
C LYS A 854 17.85 -0.77 -24.21
N PHE A 855 16.76 -1.25 -23.62
CA PHE A 855 16.57 -1.20 -22.17
C PHE A 855 17.73 -1.90 -21.46
N LEU A 856 17.98 -3.19 -21.73
CA LEU A 856 19.04 -3.98 -21.07
C LEU A 856 20.46 -3.40 -21.29
N GLY A 857 20.70 -2.79 -22.46
CA GLY A 857 21.94 -2.07 -22.75
C GLY A 857 22.04 -0.72 -22.05
N GLY A 858 20.96 -0.20 -21.49
CA GLY A 858 20.91 1.06 -20.75
C GLY A 858 21.32 2.29 -21.57
N GLY A 859 21.18 2.24 -22.90
CA GLY A 859 21.72 3.26 -23.82
C GLY A 859 23.11 2.96 -24.39
N MET A 860 23.76 1.86 -24.00
CA MET A 860 25.10 1.45 -24.48
C MET A 860 25.11 0.48 -25.67
N ILE A 861 23.93 0.03 -26.11
CA ILE A 861 23.70 -0.82 -27.29
C ILE A 861 22.70 -0.10 -28.18
#